data_AF-A0A1H2D7U7-F1
#
_entry.id   AF-A0A1H2D7U7-F1
#
_cell.length_a   1.000
_cell.length_b   1.000
_cell.length_c   1.000
_cell.angle_alpha   90.00
_cell.angle_beta   90.00
_cell.angle_gamma   90.00
#
_symmetry.space_group_name_H-M   'P 1'
#
loop_
_entity.id
_entity.type
_entity.pdbx_description
1 polymer ?
#
loop_
_entity_poly.entity_id
_entity_poly.type
_entity_poly.pdbx_seq_one_letter_code
_entity_poly.pdbx_strand_id
1 'polypeptide(L)'
;MTESLQAEHQPAPRGAALTLGVEEELHVVDLGTRELVPRAPEILDRLDAAHFSAELHRSVVETNTPVSDTLDDLRAGVAGRRREAIKVAESLGLGLVSAGTVPLVDLDALPVTPTSRYQRMLHEYQMLVREQLICGTQVHVGVPDRDEAVSVAQRVTPVLPVLLALSTSSPYWMGEDSGYASVRSLVWMRWPTAGDSGPLHSAAEHEALVSDLISSGTISDPKMIYFDVRPSAHVPTVELRVTDASPDTETVVLLAGIFRALVLRAQGEHRAGVPLPVSRPPLHRAAMWRAARSGLEGDLLDVPRSPVPVPAAVAVERLVGGLRPQLEELGDWEQVEDLTLRALSRGSSAARQRRALARRGRLSDVVDMLVAETRGGVTETGPAGVPTPALIEAYAADGDEAFPDGRVDPAYTGILPVLTSLGATGLRQREDARDDEQRARGITFSVAGEAATRLFPFDLVPRIVPAADWTDLSKGLVQRVRALNAFLGDVYGERQVVADGIIPEWVIDGSPELRASGALISRACVRTQVAGVDLVRDGDGKWCVLEDNLRVPSGIAYAMQNRRLTWSVLPELPRPAALISVEETPRLLKRALLDAAGPSAGDDPALVVLSQGPEDSAWFEHKMLAEAMEVPVVRSTELFVDEGRVWRLRDGHRSPVDVIYLRMGEDSLVHSPGADGMPLGPSLVSALHADTVVLANALGNGIADDKAVYAYVPRLIEYYLNEKPLLADVKTYLCGIPEQRAEVLGRLDELVCKPVDGYGGDRIVIGPHATADELAALRRQIRTTPHRWVAQEVVNLSTHPVFDGHRLAPRHVDLRAFVFTGEKSVVAPAALTRVAPAGSMIVNSSRGGGSKDTWLLG
;
A
#
# COMPACT_ATOMS: atom_id res chain seq x y z
N MET A 1 -25.10 -22.57 -6.23
CA MET A 1 -25.47 -23.74 -5.40
C MET A 1 -26.94 -23.63 -5.02
N THR A 2 -27.74 -23.27 -6.01
CA THR A 2 -28.85 -22.36 -5.81
C THR A 2 -30.12 -23.10 -5.42
N GLU A 3 -30.97 -22.49 -4.62
CA GLU A 3 -32.41 -22.72 -4.71
C GLU A 3 -32.97 -21.96 -5.92
N SER A 4 -32.69 -22.46 -7.14
CA SER A 4 -33.29 -21.92 -8.36
C SER A 4 -34.80 -21.84 -8.19
N LEU A 5 -35.37 -20.71 -8.59
CA LEU A 5 -36.81 -20.46 -8.51
C LEU A 5 -37.60 -21.61 -9.13
N GLN A 6 -38.64 -22.06 -8.43
CA GLN A 6 -39.60 -23.00 -9.00
C GLN A 6 -40.40 -22.26 -10.08
N ALA A 7 -39.87 -22.20 -11.30
CA ALA A 7 -40.69 -21.96 -12.47
C ALA A 7 -41.56 -23.21 -12.67
N GLU A 8 -42.88 -23.05 -12.60
CA GLU A 8 -43.82 -24.11 -12.98
C GLU A 8 -43.44 -24.66 -14.35
N HIS A 9 -43.47 -25.99 -14.48
CA HIS A 9 -43.10 -26.71 -15.70
C HIS A 9 -44.05 -26.35 -16.85
N GLN A 10 -43.77 -25.26 -17.56
CA GLN A 10 -44.42 -24.94 -18.81
C GLN A 10 -43.66 -25.62 -19.96
N PRO A 11 -44.30 -26.52 -20.72
CA PRO A 11 -43.68 -27.08 -21.91
C PRO A 11 -43.36 -25.93 -22.88
N ALA A 12 -42.13 -25.91 -23.38
CA ALA A 12 -41.69 -24.88 -24.33
C ALA A 12 -42.65 -24.84 -25.53
N PRO A 13 -43.21 -23.68 -25.89
CA PRO A 13 -43.93 -23.55 -27.15
C PRO A 13 -42.97 -23.92 -28.28
N ARG A 14 -43.46 -24.73 -29.23
CA ARG A 14 -42.74 -25.11 -30.46
C ARG A 14 -42.33 -23.82 -31.19
N GLY A 15 -41.09 -23.38 -30.98
CA GLY A 15 -40.57 -22.08 -31.42
C GLY A 15 -39.39 -21.54 -30.58
N ALA A 16 -39.13 -22.07 -29.37
CA ALA A 16 -38.11 -21.59 -28.43
C ALA A 16 -36.64 -22.00 -28.74
N ALA A 17 -36.21 -21.96 -30.00
CA ALA A 17 -34.83 -22.30 -30.35
C ALA A 17 -33.89 -21.09 -30.14
N LEU A 18 -32.81 -21.26 -29.37
CA LEU A 18 -31.71 -20.28 -29.20
C LEU A 18 -32.03 -18.99 -28.42
N THR A 19 -33.08 -18.99 -27.60
CA THR A 19 -33.33 -17.93 -26.63
C THR A 19 -32.23 -17.86 -25.56
N LEU A 20 -32.04 -16.69 -24.95
CA LEU A 20 -30.99 -16.40 -23.97
C LEU A 20 -31.56 -16.13 -22.58
N GLY A 21 -30.84 -16.57 -21.55
CA GLY A 21 -31.06 -16.16 -20.17
C GLY A 21 -29.73 -16.11 -19.42
N VAL A 22 -29.61 -15.20 -18.46
CA VAL A 22 -28.41 -15.07 -17.62
C VAL A 22 -28.82 -15.10 -16.15
N GLU A 23 -28.06 -15.87 -15.37
CA GLU A 23 -28.06 -15.83 -13.91
C GLU A 23 -26.73 -15.17 -13.47
N GLU A 24 -26.79 -14.17 -12.59
CA GLU A 24 -25.60 -13.52 -12.02
C GLU A 24 -25.60 -13.58 -10.49
N GLU A 25 -24.50 -14.06 -9.91
CA GLU A 25 -24.24 -13.99 -8.48
C GLU A 25 -23.46 -12.71 -8.15
N LEU A 26 -23.95 -11.91 -7.19
CA LEU A 26 -23.39 -10.62 -6.81
C LEU A 26 -22.96 -10.64 -5.34
N HIS A 27 -21.69 -10.32 -5.06
CA HIS A 27 -21.19 -10.14 -3.71
C HIS A 27 -21.77 -8.87 -3.07
N VAL A 28 -22.11 -8.96 -1.78
CA VAL A 28 -22.58 -7.83 -0.97
C VAL A 28 -21.43 -7.30 -0.12
N VAL A 29 -21.06 -6.04 -0.32
CA VAL A 29 -19.99 -5.36 0.43
C VAL A 29 -20.54 -4.18 1.22
N ASP A 30 -19.90 -3.83 2.33
CA ASP A 30 -20.18 -2.60 3.05
C ASP A 30 -19.53 -1.40 2.35
N LEU A 31 -20.28 -0.32 2.06
CA LEU A 31 -19.73 0.86 1.37
C LEU A 31 -18.86 1.73 2.27
N GLY A 32 -18.80 1.48 3.57
CA GLY A 32 -17.88 2.10 4.52
C GLY A 32 -16.56 1.35 4.60
N THR A 33 -16.60 0.04 4.92
CA THR A 33 -15.40 -0.77 5.15
C THR A 33 -14.83 -1.42 3.89
N ARG A 34 -15.63 -1.55 2.82
CA ARG A 34 -15.33 -2.32 1.59
C ARG A 34 -15.21 -3.83 1.79
N GLU A 35 -15.55 -4.33 2.98
CA GLU A 35 -15.50 -5.75 3.29
C GLU A 35 -16.75 -6.47 2.80
N LEU A 36 -16.60 -7.75 2.45
CA LEU A 36 -17.71 -8.66 2.21
C LEU A 36 -18.54 -8.83 3.49
N VAL A 37 -19.87 -8.69 3.41
CA VAL A 37 -20.77 -8.77 4.57
C VAL A 37 -21.95 -9.71 4.36
N PRO A 38 -22.43 -10.43 5.40
CA PRO A 38 -23.51 -11.40 5.29
C PRO A 38 -24.93 -10.76 5.33
N ARG A 39 -25.10 -9.65 4.59
CA ARG A 39 -26.31 -8.81 4.62
C ARG A 39 -27.20 -8.91 3.37
N ALA A 40 -27.01 -9.93 2.53
CA ALA A 40 -27.87 -10.20 1.38
C ALA A 40 -29.37 -10.34 1.72
N PRO A 41 -29.78 -10.98 2.85
CA PRO A 41 -31.19 -11.07 3.21
C PRO A 41 -31.90 -9.71 3.31
N GLU A 42 -31.21 -8.67 3.81
CA GLU A 42 -31.80 -7.33 3.96
C GLU A 42 -32.11 -6.67 2.60
N ILE A 43 -31.36 -7.05 1.57
CA ILE A 43 -31.58 -6.62 0.19
C ILE A 43 -32.73 -7.43 -0.42
N LEU A 44 -32.68 -8.75 -0.28
CA LEU A 44 -33.66 -9.68 -0.85
C LEU A 44 -35.08 -9.46 -0.30
N ASP A 45 -35.22 -9.11 0.99
CA ASP A 45 -36.52 -8.79 1.62
C ASP A 45 -37.25 -7.60 0.95
N ARG A 46 -36.55 -6.83 0.11
CA ARG A 46 -37.07 -5.65 -0.59
C ARG A 46 -37.10 -5.81 -2.12
N LEU A 47 -36.75 -7.00 -2.62
CA LEU A 47 -36.71 -7.32 -4.04
C LEU A 47 -37.77 -8.37 -4.38
N ASP A 48 -38.14 -8.44 -5.66
CA ASP A 48 -39.10 -9.45 -6.12
C ASP A 48 -38.44 -10.84 -6.11
N ALA A 49 -38.98 -11.73 -5.28
CA ALA A 49 -38.52 -13.11 -5.19
C ALA A 49 -38.63 -13.86 -6.53
N ALA A 50 -39.44 -13.42 -7.49
CA ALA A 50 -39.50 -14.02 -8.83
C ALA A 50 -38.22 -13.79 -9.68
N HIS A 51 -37.33 -12.90 -9.24
CA HIS A 51 -36.16 -12.48 -10.01
C HIS A 51 -34.86 -12.48 -9.21
N PHE A 52 -34.98 -12.48 -7.88
CA PHE A 52 -33.85 -12.43 -6.95
C PHE A 52 -33.95 -13.56 -5.93
N SER A 53 -32.83 -14.24 -5.72
CA SER A 53 -32.75 -15.42 -4.84
C SER A 53 -31.57 -15.31 -3.87
N ALA A 54 -31.70 -15.99 -2.74
CA ALA A 54 -30.61 -16.22 -1.81
C ALA A 54 -29.69 -17.34 -2.31
N GLU A 55 -28.41 -17.23 -1.97
CA GLU A 55 -27.44 -18.31 -2.19
C GLU A 55 -26.91 -18.92 -0.88
N LEU A 56 -26.03 -19.92 -1.00
CA LEU A 56 -25.33 -20.64 0.07
C LEU A 56 -24.79 -19.72 1.15
N HIS A 57 -24.16 -18.62 0.76
CA HIS A 57 -23.64 -17.60 1.67
C HIS A 57 -24.57 -16.40 1.73
N ARG A 58 -24.77 -15.88 2.95
CA ARG A 58 -25.59 -14.68 3.20
C ARG A 58 -24.99 -13.38 2.65
N SER A 59 -23.85 -13.47 1.95
CA SER A 59 -23.14 -12.37 1.32
C SER A 59 -23.32 -12.33 -0.20
N VAL A 60 -24.25 -13.12 -0.75
CA VAL A 60 -24.50 -13.20 -2.20
C VAL A 60 -25.98 -12.96 -2.50
N VAL A 61 -26.24 -12.10 -3.48
CA VAL A 61 -27.55 -11.91 -4.12
C VAL A 61 -27.46 -12.48 -5.52
N GLU A 62 -28.34 -13.41 -5.87
CA GLU A 62 -28.43 -13.93 -7.24
C GLU A 62 -29.54 -13.20 -8.00
N THR A 63 -29.30 -12.91 -9.28
CA THR A 63 -30.25 -12.24 -10.17
C THR A 63 -30.52 -13.07 -11.41
N ASN A 64 -31.77 -13.05 -11.88
CA ASN A 64 -32.21 -13.79 -13.07
C ASN A 64 -32.78 -12.82 -14.12
N THR A 65 -32.25 -12.87 -15.35
CA THR A 65 -32.80 -12.07 -16.45
C THR A 65 -34.09 -12.68 -16.99
N PRO A 66 -34.98 -11.87 -17.61
CA PRO A 66 -36.00 -12.41 -18.50
C PRO A 66 -35.37 -13.20 -19.66
N VAL A 67 -36.16 -14.12 -20.25
CA VAL A 67 -35.78 -14.81 -21.49
C VAL A 67 -35.75 -13.78 -22.62
N SER A 68 -34.65 -13.76 -23.37
CA SER A 68 -34.35 -12.75 -24.39
C SER A 68 -34.11 -13.40 -25.75
N ASP A 69 -34.60 -12.78 -26.83
CA ASP A 69 -34.37 -13.24 -28.20
C ASP A 69 -33.14 -12.56 -28.83
N THR A 70 -32.77 -11.37 -28.36
CA THR A 70 -31.62 -10.60 -28.86
C THR A 70 -30.60 -10.32 -27.75
N LEU A 71 -29.36 -10.03 -28.14
CA LEU A 71 -28.31 -9.61 -27.21
C LEU A 71 -28.58 -8.22 -26.61
N ASP A 72 -29.31 -7.35 -27.31
CA ASP A 72 -29.72 -6.04 -26.78
C ASP A 72 -30.77 -6.17 -25.68
N ASP A 73 -31.74 -7.07 -25.85
CA ASP A 73 -32.72 -7.39 -24.81
C ASP A 73 -32.04 -8.00 -23.59
N LEU A 74 -31.07 -8.91 -23.82
CA LEU A 74 -30.28 -9.49 -22.74
C LEU A 74 -29.47 -8.41 -22.01
N ARG A 75 -28.79 -7.51 -22.72
CA ARG A 75 -28.05 -6.38 -22.14
C ARG A 75 -28.96 -5.53 -21.26
N ALA A 76 -30.15 -5.19 -21.77
CA ALA A 76 -31.14 -4.41 -21.04
C ALA A 76 -31.64 -5.15 -19.78
N GLY A 77 -31.84 -6.46 -19.89
CA GLY A 77 -32.22 -7.34 -18.78
C GLY A 77 -31.16 -7.36 -17.66
N VAL A 78 -29.90 -7.64 -18.01
CA VAL A 78 -28.77 -7.66 -17.06
C VAL A 78 -28.63 -6.30 -16.37
N ALA A 79 -28.53 -5.22 -17.16
CA ALA A 79 -28.38 -3.88 -16.61
C ALA A 79 -29.60 -3.45 -15.76
N GLY A 80 -30.80 -3.88 -16.14
CA GLY A 80 -32.03 -3.66 -15.38
C GLY A 80 -31.99 -4.30 -14.01
N ARG A 81 -31.64 -5.60 -13.94
CA ARG A 81 -31.54 -6.35 -12.67
C ARG A 81 -30.49 -5.79 -11.74
N ARG A 82 -29.31 -5.45 -12.28
CA ARG A 82 -28.27 -4.78 -11.48
C ARG A 82 -28.75 -3.45 -10.92
N ARG A 83 -29.35 -2.58 -11.75
CA ARG A 83 -29.87 -1.28 -11.27
C ARG A 83 -30.90 -1.42 -10.15
N GLU A 84 -31.80 -2.39 -10.28
CA GLU A 84 -32.84 -2.67 -9.28
C GLU A 84 -32.21 -3.10 -7.94
N ALA A 85 -31.31 -4.08 -7.96
CA ALA A 85 -30.65 -4.58 -6.76
C ALA A 85 -29.70 -3.54 -6.13
N ILE A 86 -28.92 -2.82 -6.94
CA ILE A 86 -27.99 -1.77 -6.49
C ILE A 86 -28.76 -0.66 -5.78
N LYS A 87 -29.89 -0.20 -6.33
CA LYS A 87 -30.69 0.85 -5.71
C LYS A 87 -31.15 0.47 -4.30
N VAL A 88 -31.53 -0.79 -4.09
CA VAL A 88 -31.92 -1.30 -2.77
C VAL A 88 -30.70 -1.39 -1.85
N ALA A 89 -29.60 -1.98 -2.32
CA ALA A 89 -28.36 -2.13 -1.54
C ALA A 89 -27.81 -0.78 -1.05
N GLU A 90 -27.73 0.21 -1.94
CA GLU A 90 -27.19 1.54 -1.62
C GLU A 90 -28.05 2.26 -0.57
N SER A 91 -29.37 2.04 -0.57
CA SER A 91 -30.27 2.59 0.47
C SER A 91 -29.99 2.04 1.87
N LEU A 92 -29.23 0.95 1.97
CA LEU A 92 -28.81 0.29 3.21
C LEU A 92 -27.34 0.54 3.56
N GLY A 93 -26.63 1.38 2.80
CA GLY A 93 -25.19 1.57 2.93
C GLY A 93 -24.35 0.41 2.37
N LEU A 94 -24.95 -0.45 1.54
CA LEU A 94 -24.32 -1.63 0.97
C LEU A 94 -24.03 -1.44 -0.53
N GLY A 95 -22.99 -2.10 -1.03
CA GLY A 95 -22.61 -2.17 -2.42
C GLY A 95 -22.79 -3.57 -2.97
N LEU A 96 -23.01 -3.68 -4.28
CA LEU A 96 -23.01 -4.95 -4.99
C LEU A 96 -21.81 -5.03 -5.95
N VAL A 97 -21.18 -6.19 -6.00
CA VAL A 97 -20.01 -6.47 -6.85
C VAL A 97 -20.25 -7.74 -7.67
N SER A 98 -20.23 -7.63 -9.00
CA SER A 98 -20.18 -8.78 -9.91
C SER A 98 -18.72 -9.11 -10.19
N ALA A 99 -18.10 -9.99 -9.40
CA ALA A 99 -16.72 -10.43 -9.59
C ALA A 99 -16.57 -11.85 -9.06
N GLY A 100 -15.62 -12.64 -9.58
CA GLY A 100 -15.43 -14.01 -9.13
C GLY A 100 -15.11 -14.14 -7.65
N THR A 101 -14.42 -13.14 -7.08
CA THR A 101 -14.15 -12.95 -5.65
C THR A 101 -14.05 -11.45 -5.35
N VAL A 102 -14.16 -11.09 -4.06
CA VAL A 102 -13.78 -9.76 -3.55
C VAL A 102 -12.54 -9.86 -2.65
N PRO A 103 -11.65 -8.85 -2.65
CA PRO A 103 -10.37 -8.95 -1.97
C PRO A 103 -10.45 -8.84 -0.43
N LEU A 104 -11.38 -8.07 0.11
CA LEU A 104 -11.50 -7.80 1.56
C LEU A 104 -12.60 -8.69 2.17
N VAL A 105 -12.18 -9.66 2.97
CA VAL A 105 -13.05 -10.70 3.54
C VAL A 105 -12.65 -10.93 4.99
N ASP A 106 -13.62 -10.86 5.91
CA ASP A 106 -13.49 -11.39 7.27
C ASP A 106 -14.20 -12.75 7.34
N LEU A 107 -13.41 -13.82 7.45
CA LEU A 107 -13.92 -15.19 7.46
C LEU A 107 -14.72 -15.52 8.73
N ASP A 108 -14.40 -14.90 9.87
CA ASP A 108 -15.08 -15.18 11.14
C ASP A 108 -16.49 -14.55 11.19
N ALA A 109 -16.77 -13.61 10.28
CA ALA A 109 -18.01 -12.88 10.19
C ALA A 109 -19.05 -13.44 9.19
N LEU A 110 -18.77 -14.55 8.47
CA LEU A 110 -19.59 -15.02 7.34
C LEU A 110 -20.35 -16.34 7.62
N PRO A 111 -21.58 -16.29 8.16
CA PRO A 111 -22.41 -17.46 8.35
C PRO A 111 -23.06 -17.95 7.04
N VAL A 112 -23.15 -19.28 6.89
CA VAL A 112 -23.94 -19.97 5.85
C VAL A 112 -25.44 -19.68 6.02
N THR A 113 -26.17 -19.57 4.91
CA THR A 113 -27.63 -19.36 4.91
C THR A 113 -28.35 -20.52 5.64
N PRO A 114 -29.22 -20.26 6.63
CA PRO A 114 -29.75 -21.29 7.52
C PRO A 114 -30.91 -22.11 6.92
N THR A 115 -30.74 -22.65 5.72
CA THR A 115 -31.67 -23.65 5.16
C THR A 115 -31.23 -25.07 5.55
N SER A 116 -32.19 -25.99 5.65
CA SER A 116 -31.92 -27.40 5.96
C SER A 116 -31.01 -28.09 4.93
N ARG A 117 -30.97 -27.57 3.70
CA ARG A 117 -30.07 -28.01 2.63
C ARG A 117 -28.64 -27.55 2.90
N TYR A 118 -28.42 -26.26 3.11
CA TYR A 118 -27.07 -25.70 3.27
C TYR A 118 -26.38 -26.13 4.57
N GLN A 119 -27.14 -26.34 5.65
CA GLN A 119 -26.61 -26.92 6.89
C GLN A 119 -26.10 -28.36 6.70
N ARG A 120 -26.79 -29.16 5.89
CA ARG A 120 -26.32 -30.51 5.51
C ARG A 120 -25.06 -30.44 4.66
N MET A 121 -25.02 -29.54 3.68
CA MET A 121 -23.81 -29.35 2.87
C MET A 121 -22.60 -28.93 3.73
N LEU A 122 -22.78 -28.05 4.70
CA LEU A 122 -21.70 -27.66 5.63
C LEU A 122 -21.18 -28.87 6.42
N HIS A 123 -22.08 -29.75 6.88
CA HIS A 123 -21.71 -30.96 7.60
C HIS A 123 -20.97 -31.97 6.70
N GLU A 124 -21.41 -32.14 5.45
CA GLU A 124 -20.87 -33.15 4.53
C GLU A 124 -19.57 -32.72 3.83
N TYR A 125 -19.46 -31.45 3.39
CA TYR A 125 -18.35 -30.97 2.55
C TYR A 125 -17.38 -30.01 3.25
N GLN A 126 -17.69 -29.59 4.49
CA GLN A 126 -16.77 -28.94 5.42
C GLN A 126 -16.04 -27.71 4.82
N MET A 127 -14.74 -27.84 4.61
CA MET A 127 -13.84 -26.78 4.11
C MET A 127 -14.34 -26.18 2.79
N LEU A 128 -14.89 -27.00 1.89
CA LEU A 128 -15.35 -26.53 0.58
C LEU A 128 -16.50 -25.53 0.71
N VAL A 129 -17.41 -25.73 1.66
CA VAL A 129 -18.53 -24.81 1.92
C VAL A 129 -18.03 -23.51 2.57
N ARG A 130 -17.12 -23.61 3.55
CA ARG A 130 -16.54 -22.43 4.22
C ARG A 130 -15.76 -21.53 3.26
N GLU A 131 -15.08 -22.12 2.30
CA GLU A 131 -14.28 -21.40 1.31
C GLU A 131 -15.05 -21.05 0.03
N GLN A 132 -16.36 -21.31 -0.06
CA GLN A 132 -17.14 -21.01 -1.26
C GLN A 132 -17.60 -19.54 -1.32
N LEU A 133 -16.66 -18.61 -1.17
CA LEU A 133 -16.90 -17.18 -1.28
C LEU A 133 -16.62 -16.71 -2.71
N ILE A 134 -17.30 -17.36 -3.67
CA ILE A 134 -17.09 -17.15 -5.10
C ILE A 134 -18.42 -16.86 -5.80
N CYS A 135 -18.40 -16.01 -6.82
CA CYS A 135 -19.57 -15.68 -7.64
C CYS A 135 -19.34 -16.00 -9.11
N GLY A 136 -20.29 -16.68 -9.75
CA GLY A 136 -20.32 -16.94 -11.19
C GLY A 136 -21.35 -16.13 -11.95
N THR A 137 -21.18 -16.09 -13.26
CA THR A 137 -22.25 -15.77 -14.21
C THR A 137 -22.59 -17.04 -14.96
N GLN A 138 -23.86 -17.40 -15.06
CA GLN A 138 -24.33 -18.53 -15.85
C GLN A 138 -25.11 -18.06 -17.07
N VAL A 139 -24.89 -18.70 -18.22
CA VAL A 139 -25.59 -18.37 -19.48
C VAL A 139 -26.39 -19.58 -19.94
N HIS A 140 -27.68 -19.37 -20.16
CA HIS A 140 -28.61 -20.36 -20.69
C HIS A 140 -28.93 -20.08 -22.15
N VAL A 141 -28.90 -21.14 -22.98
CA VAL A 141 -29.35 -21.09 -24.37
C VAL A 141 -30.42 -22.17 -24.61
N GLY A 142 -31.56 -21.78 -25.17
CA GLY A 142 -32.68 -22.67 -25.50
C GLY A 142 -32.31 -23.77 -26.51
N VAL A 143 -32.64 -25.02 -26.18
CA VAL A 143 -32.42 -26.21 -27.03
C VAL A 143 -33.70 -27.05 -27.09
N PRO A 144 -33.96 -27.76 -28.20
CA PRO A 144 -35.24 -28.44 -28.42
C PRO A 144 -35.49 -29.63 -27.48
N ASP A 145 -34.43 -30.37 -27.13
CA ASP A 145 -34.51 -31.55 -26.29
C ASP A 145 -33.19 -31.83 -25.55
N ARG A 146 -33.22 -32.80 -24.62
CA ARG A 146 -32.08 -33.14 -23.77
C ARG A 146 -30.95 -33.88 -24.49
N ASP A 147 -31.23 -34.67 -25.53
CA ASP A 147 -30.18 -35.36 -26.28
C ASP A 147 -29.34 -34.35 -27.06
N GLU A 148 -30.01 -33.37 -27.67
CA GLU A 148 -29.34 -32.26 -28.32
C GLU A 148 -28.54 -31.42 -27.30
N ALA A 149 -29.09 -31.18 -26.09
CA ALA A 149 -28.37 -30.49 -25.01
C ALA A 149 -27.07 -31.20 -24.59
N VAL A 150 -27.08 -32.53 -24.44
CA VAL A 150 -25.88 -33.34 -24.12
C VAL A 150 -24.87 -33.25 -25.26
N SER A 151 -25.31 -33.43 -26.50
CA SER A 151 -24.44 -33.32 -27.69
C SER A 151 -23.79 -31.93 -27.78
N VAL A 152 -24.56 -30.86 -27.53
CA VAL A 152 -24.07 -29.49 -27.52
C VAL A 152 -23.02 -29.29 -26.43
N ALA A 153 -23.29 -29.72 -25.19
CA ALA A 153 -22.34 -29.62 -24.08
C ALA A 153 -20.99 -30.25 -24.46
N GLN A 154 -21.00 -31.47 -25.01
CA GLN A 154 -19.79 -32.19 -25.43
C GLN A 154 -18.99 -31.47 -26.54
N ARG A 155 -19.67 -30.79 -27.47
CA ARG A 155 -19.03 -30.04 -28.57
C ARG A 155 -18.44 -28.72 -28.13
N VAL A 156 -19.00 -28.10 -27.10
CA VAL A 156 -18.56 -26.81 -26.58
C VAL A 156 -17.42 -26.96 -25.56
N THR A 157 -17.35 -28.07 -24.82
CA THR A 157 -16.30 -28.32 -23.81
C THR A 157 -14.87 -27.91 -24.24
N PRO A 158 -14.39 -28.24 -25.46
CA PRO A 158 -13.02 -27.90 -25.86
C PRO A 158 -12.71 -26.40 -25.93
N VAL A 159 -13.70 -25.52 -26.06
CA VAL A 159 -13.50 -24.06 -26.19
C VAL A 159 -13.72 -23.29 -24.88
N LEU A 160 -14.19 -23.94 -23.82
CA LEU A 160 -14.45 -23.32 -22.51
C LEU A 160 -13.25 -22.57 -21.91
N PRO A 161 -11.98 -22.99 -22.08
CA PRO A 161 -10.83 -22.21 -21.58
C PRO A 161 -10.80 -20.76 -22.10
N VAL A 162 -11.25 -20.52 -23.34
CA VAL A 162 -11.28 -19.17 -23.93
C VAL A 162 -12.38 -18.33 -23.30
N LEU A 163 -13.55 -18.92 -23.03
CA LEU A 163 -14.66 -18.24 -22.35
C LEU A 163 -14.31 -17.91 -20.91
N LEU A 164 -13.66 -18.83 -20.19
CA LEU A 164 -13.14 -18.55 -18.84
C LEU A 164 -12.17 -17.36 -18.87
N ALA A 165 -11.20 -17.36 -19.79
CA ALA A 165 -10.20 -16.29 -19.90
C ALA A 165 -10.84 -14.89 -20.05
N LEU A 166 -11.86 -14.77 -20.90
CA LEU A 166 -12.64 -13.54 -21.10
C LEU A 166 -13.33 -13.03 -19.82
N SER A 167 -13.82 -13.95 -18.98
CA SER A 167 -14.56 -13.60 -17.76
C SER A 167 -13.69 -13.31 -16.53
N THR A 168 -12.39 -13.57 -16.58
CA THR A 168 -11.52 -13.56 -15.39
C THR A 168 -11.59 -12.25 -14.58
N SER A 169 -11.99 -12.36 -13.32
CA SER A 169 -12.27 -11.23 -12.43
C SER A 169 -11.98 -11.53 -10.95
N SER A 170 -11.15 -12.54 -10.66
CA SER A 170 -10.87 -12.95 -9.28
C SER A 170 -9.38 -13.18 -9.01
N PRO A 171 -8.53 -12.14 -9.12
CA PRO A 171 -7.11 -12.27 -8.86
C PRO A 171 -6.74 -12.35 -7.38
N TYR A 172 -7.57 -11.80 -6.49
CA TYR A 172 -7.30 -11.76 -5.06
C TYR A 172 -8.06 -12.83 -4.28
N TRP A 173 -7.41 -13.39 -3.27
CA TRP A 173 -7.97 -14.34 -2.33
C TRP A 173 -7.53 -13.98 -0.91
N MET A 174 -8.48 -13.70 -0.02
CA MET A 174 -8.21 -13.38 1.39
C MET A 174 -7.19 -12.25 1.58
N GLY A 175 -7.33 -11.17 0.82
CA GLY A 175 -6.44 -10.01 0.90
C GLY A 175 -5.11 -10.12 0.14
N GLU A 176 -4.80 -11.27 -0.47
CA GLU A 176 -3.54 -11.47 -1.19
C GLU A 176 -3.75 -11.68 -2.69
N ASP A 177 -2.80 -11.23 -3.52
CA ASP A 177 -2.78 -11.59 -4.95
C ASP A 177 -2.43 -13.08 -5.06
N SER A 178 -3.38 -13.88 -5.53
CA SER A 178 -3.21 -15.32 -5.70
C SER A 178 -2.20 -15.69 -6.80
N GLY A 179 -1.86 -14.73 -7.66
CA GLY A 179 -1.13 -14.93 -8.90
C GLY A 179 -1.98 -15.55 -10.03
N TYR A 180 -3.27 -15.83 -9.81
CA TYR A 180 -4.20 -16.31 -10.83
C TYR A 180 -5.07 -15.15 -11.35
N ALA A 181 -5.65 -15.28 -12.55
CA ALA A 181 -6.66 -14.35 -13.04
C ALA A 181 -8.07 -14.74 -12.57
N SER A 182 -8.31 -16.04 -12.37
CA SER A 182 -9.52 -16.59 -11.74
C SER A 182 -9.15 -17.57 -10.62
N VAL A 183 -9.15 -17.10 -9.36
CA VAL A 183 -9.05 -17.98 -8.19
C VAL A 183 -10.36 -18.73 -7.95
N ARG A 184 -11.50 -18.16 -8.39
CA ARG A 184 -12.81 -18.84 -8.36
C ARG A 184 -12.73 -20.23 -8.98
N SER A 185 -12.07 -20.34 -10.13
CA SER A 185 -11.90 -21.62 -10.82
C SER A 185 -11.17 -22.66 -9.96
N LEU A 186 -10.15 -22.25 -9.20
CA LEU A 186 -9.41 -23.14 -8.31
C LEU A 186 -10.24 -23.60 -7.11
N VAL A 187 -11.03 -22.69 -6.55
CA VAL A 187 -11.96 -23.00 -5.46
C VAL A 187 -13.02 -23.99 -5.97
N TRP A 188 -13.58 -23.73 -7.15
CA TRP A 188 -14.66 -24.52 -7.76
C TRP A 188 -14.24 -25.94 -8.15
N MET A 189 -13.06 -26.11 -8.74
CA MET A 189 -12.56 -27.43 -9.20
C MET A 189 -12.38 -28.48 -8.09
N ARG A 190 -12.45 -28.09 -6.82
CA ARG A 190 -12.36 -29.01 -5.68
C ARG A 190 -13.68 -29.70 -5.37
N TRP A 191 -14.79 -29.24 -5.94
CA TRP A 191 -16.10 -29.87 -5.77
C TRP A 191 -16.18 -31.21 -6.54
N PRO A 192 -16.83 -32.25 -6.00
CA PRO A 192 -16.75 -33.62 -6.53
C PRO A 192 -17.20 -33.80 -7.99
N THR A 193 -18.08 -32.92 -8.47
CA THR A 193 -18.70 -32.98 -9.80
C THR A 193 -18.34 -31.77 -10.66
N ALA A 194 -17.38 -30.94 -10.24
CA ALA A 194 -16.93 -29.81 -11.02
C ALA A 194 -15.96 -30.25 -12.14
N GLY A 195 -16.05 -29.61 -13.31
CA GLY A 195 -15.20 -29.88 -14.47
C GLY A 195 -15.93 -30.60 -15.62
N ASP A 196 -15.14 -31.31 -16.44
CA ASP A 196 -15.62 -32.08 -17.58
C ASP A 196 -16.45 -33.29 -17.12
N SER A 197 -17.64 -33.48 -17.70
CA SER A 197 -18.52 -34.62 -17.44
C SER A 197 -17.94 -35.96 -17.94
N GLY A 198 -16.91 -35.90 -18.77
CA GLY A 198 -16.47 -37.05 -19.57
C GLY A 198 -17.39 -37.27 -20.78
N PRO A 199 -17.08 -38.30 -21.61
CA PRO A 199 -17.82 -38.57 -22.83
C PRO A 199 -19.25 -39.03 -22.53
N LEU A 200 -20.22 -38.32 -23.09
CA LEU A 200 -21.65 -38.66 -23.02
C LEU A 200 -22.27 -38.55 -24.42
N HIS A 201 -23.09 -39.54 -24.80
CA HIS A 201 -23.67 -39.63 -26.14
C HIS A 201 -25.19 -39.41 -26.18
N SER A 202 -25.86 -39.45 -25.02
CA SER A 202 -27.31 -39.27 -24.93
C SER A 202 -27.75 -38.71 -23.59
N ALA A 203 -28.98 -38.22 -23.54
CA ALA A 203 -29.66 -37.83 -22.32
C ALA A 203 -29.77 -38.99 -21.33
N ALA A 204 -29.99 -40.21 -21.82
CA ALA A 204 -30.07 -41.41 -20.99
C ALA A 204 -28.73 -41.73 -20.29
N GLU A 205 -27.59 -41.58 -21.00
CA GLU A 205 -26.26 -41.73 -20.39
C GLU A 205 -25.98 -40.65 -19.34
N HIS A 206 -26.38 -39.41 -19.61
CA HIS A 206 -26.27 -38.33 -18.64
C HIS A 206 -27.11 -38.59 -17.39
N GLU A 207 -28.36 -39.02 -17.54
CA GLU A 207 -29.25 -39.36 -16.43
C GLU A 207 -28.73 -40.55 -15.61
N ALA A 208 -28.16 -41.56 -16.28
CA ALA A 208 -27.49 -42.68 -15.61
C ALA A 208 -26.27 -42.20 -14.79
N LEU A 209 -25.42 -41.35 -15.35
CA LEU A 209 -24.28 -40.76 -14.64
C LEU A 209 -24.72 -39.98 -13.39
N VAL A 210 -25.76 -39.14 -13.51
CA VAL A 210 -26.31 -38.40 -12.37
C VAL A 210 -26.87 -39.34 -11.31
N SER A 211 -27.60 -40.38 -11.73
CA SER A 211 -28.13 -41.41 -10.83
C SER A 211 -27.02 -42.16 -10.09
N ASP A 212 -25.93 -42.52 -10.78
CA ASP A 212 -24.78 -43.20 -10.20
C ASP A 212 -24.05 -42.31 -9.18
N LEU A 213 -23.87 -41.02 -9.49
CA LEU A 213 -23.27 -40.05 -8.57
C LEU A 213 -24.10 -39.87 -7.30
N ILE A 214 -25.44 -39.81 -7.40
CA ILE A 214 -26.33 -39.74 -6.24
C ILE A 214 -26.27 -41.06 -5.45
N SER A 215 -26.35 -42.20 -6.14
CA SER A 215 -26.34 -43.53 -5.52
C SER A 215 -25.01 -43.82 -4.79
N SER A 216 -23.91 -43.21 -5.23
CA SER A 216 -22.61 -43.29 -4.55
C SER A 216 -22.58 -42.61 -3.17
N GLY A 217 -23.56 -41.75 -2.87
CA GLY A 217 -23.57 -40.90 -1.67
C GLY A 217 -22.62 -39.70 -1.74
N THR A 218 -21.92 -39.50 -2.86
CA THR A 218 -21.00 -38.37 -3.05
C THR A 218 -21.74 -37.04 -3.22
N ILE A 219 -22.95 -37.08 -3.80
CA ILE A 219 -23.86 -35.93 -3.92
C ILE A 219 -25.27 -36.30 -3.48
N SER A 220 -26.01 -35.32 -2.95
CA SER A 220 -27.35 -35.56 -2.38
C SER A 220 -28.49 -35.46 -3.40
N ASP A 221 -28.32 -34.67 -4.47
CA ASP A 221 -29.37 -34.39 -5.44
C ASP A 221 -28.81 -33.87 -6.78
N PRO A 222 -29.61 -33.87 -7.87
CA PRO A 222 -29.16 -33.44 -9.19
C PRO A 222 -28.65 -31.99 -9.29
N LYS A 223 -29.01 -31.09 -8.36
CA LYS A 223 -28.52 -29.71 -8.36
C LYS A 223 -27.05 -29.61 -7.96
N MET A 224 -26.47 -30.72 -7.46
CA MET A 224 -25.04 -30.84 -7.14
C MET A 224 -24.19 -31.30 -8.33
N ILE A 225 -24.71 -31.27 -9.55
CA ILE A 225 -23.94 -31.53 -10.77
C ILE A 225 -23.25 -30.24 -11.23
N TYR A 226 -21.94 -30.10 -11.02
CA TYR A 226 -21.22 -28.84 -11.23
C TYR A 226 -20.40 -28.80 -12.52
N PHE A 227 -20.79 -29.56 -13.54
CA PHE A 227 -20.10 -29.59 -14.82
C PHE A 227 -19.98 -28.18 -15.44
N ASP A 228 -18.86 -27.93 -16.10
CA ASP A 228 -18.52 -26.59 -16.63
C ASP A 228 -19.53 -26.09 -17.69
N VAL A 229 -20.14 -27.04 -18.41
CA VAL A 229 -21.30 -26.88 -19.28
C VAL A 229 -22.22 -28.09 -19.11
N ARG A 230 -23.54 -27.89 -19.02
CA ARG A 230 -24.50 -28.99 -18.78
C ARG A 230 -25.88 -28.74 -19.39
N PRO A 231 -26.67 -29.80 -19.64
CA PRO A 231 -28.12 -29.66 -19.75
C PRO A 231 -28.70 -29.11 -18.44
N SER A 232 -29.56 -28.11 -18.52
CA SER A 232 -30.22 -27.58 -17.33
C SER A 232 -31.18 -28.62 -16.71
N ALA A 233 -31.22 -28.65 -15.38
CA ALA A 233 -32.06 -29.58 -14.63
C ALA A 233 -33.54 -29.19 -14.63
N HIS A 234 -33.87 -27.92 -14.92
CA HIS A 234 -35.20 -27.34 -14.65
C HIS A 234 -35.82 -26.59 -15.84
N VAL A 235 -35.02 -26.21 -16.85
CA VAL A 235 -35.51 -25.57 -18.09
C VAL A 235 -34.87 -26.21 -19.32
N PRO A 236 -35.51 -26.20 -20.51
CA PRO A 236 -35.00 -26.83 -21.74
C PRO A 236 -33.87 -26.00 -22.37
N THR A 237 -32.73 -25.94 -21.67
CA THR A 237 -31.56 -25.14 -22.06
C THR A 237 -30.27 -25.93 -21.85
N VAL A 238 -29.22 -25.52 -22.56
CA VAL A 238 -27.84 -25.83 -22.18
C VAL A 238 -27.27 -24.64 -21.41
N GLU A 239 -26.53 -24.91 -20.36
CA GLU A 239 -26.10 -23.95 -19.35
C GLU A 239 -24.56 -23.91 -19.27
N LEU A 240 -23.99 -22.73 -19.51
CA LEU A 240 -22.58 -22.41 -19.30
C LEU A 240 -22.37 -21.96 -17.86
N ARG A 241 -21.47 -22.62 -17.11
CA ARG A 241 -21.22 -22.32 -15.68
C ARG A 241 -19.76 -21.99 -15.34
N VAL A 242 -18.89 -22.09 -16.33
CA VAL A 242 -17.43 -21.96 -16.15
C VAL A 242 -17.00 -20.53 -15.79
N THR A 243 -17.75 -19.53 -16.21
CA THR A 243 -17.38 -18.10 -16.16
C THR A 243 -17.44 -17.49 -14.77
N ASP A 244 -16.45 -16.66 -14.44
CA ASP A 244 -16.52 -15.79 -13.26
C ASP A 244 -17.63 -14.75 -13.45
N ALA A 245 -18.21 -14.27 -12.35
CA ALA A 245 -19.02 -13.06 -12.38
C ALA A 245 -18.20 -11.89 -12.91
N SER A 246 -18.77 -11.05 -13.77
CA SER A 246 -18.02 -10.03 -14.52
C SER A 246 -18.49 -8.61 -14.21
N PRO A 247 -17.64 -7.68 -13.77
CA PRO A 247 -18.11 -6.34 -13.39
C PRO A 247 -18.67 -5.58 -14.60
N ASP A 248 -18.11 -5.82 -15.78
CA ASP A 248 -18.52 -5.21 -17.03
C ASP A 248 -19.67 -5.99 -17.68
N THR A 249 -20.86 -5.39 -17.73
CA THR A 249 -22.04 -5.98 -18.38
C THR A 249 -21.77 -6.36 -19.83
N GLU A 250 -20.95 -5.61 -20.55
CA GLU A 250 -20.64 -5.91 -21.95
C GLU A 250 -19.84 -7.22 -22.10
N THR A 251 -19.07 -7.61 -21.08
CA THR A 251 -18.39 -8.92 -21.06
C THR A 251 -19.41 -10.06 -20.93
N VAL A 252 -20.47 -9.87 -20.13
CA VAL A 252 -21.56 -10.86 -20.00
C VAL A 252 -22.29 -11.04 -21.33
N VAL A 253 -22.60 -9.94 -22.02
CA VAL A 253 -23.27 -9.96 -23.33
C VAL A 253 -22.38 -10.63 -24.39
N LEU A 254 -21.08 -10.33 -24.40
CA LEU A 254 -20.11 -10.98 -25.26
C LEU A 254 -20.07 -12.50 -25.06
N LEU A 255 -19.97 -12.95 -23.80
CA LEU A 255 -19.96 -14.37 -23.46
C LEU A 255 -21.25 -15.06 -23.91
N ALA A 256 -22.40 -14.40 -23.74
CA ALA A 256 -23.69 -14.91 -24.17
C ALA A 256 -23.80 -15.05 -25.70
N GLY A 257 -23.34 -14.05 -26.46
CA GLY A 257 -23.31 -14.09 -27.92
C GLY A 257 -22.40 -15.19 -28.47
N ILE A 258 -21.19 -15.33 -27.93
CA ILE A 258 -20.27 -16.40 -28.32
C ILE A 258 -20.87 -17.78 -27.97
N PHE A 259 -21.43 -17.93 -26.78
CA PHE A 259 -22.03 -19.20 -26.36
C PHE A 259 -23.25 -19.56 -27.22
N ARG A 260 -24.12 -18.61 -27.55
CA ARG A 260 -25.26 -18.84 -28.45
C ARG A 260 -24.81 -19.30 -29.85
N ALA A 261 -23.81 -18.66 -30.43
CA ALA A 261 -23.26 -19.07 -31.72
C ALA A 261 -22.61 -20.47 -31.68
N LEU A 262 -21.95 -20.81 -30.55
CA LEU A 262 -21.42 -22.15 -30.32
C LEU A 262 -22.52 -23.21 -30.25
N VAL A 263 -23.63 -22.90 -29.56
CA VAL A 263 -24.79 -23.79 -29.50
C VAL A 263 -25.38 -24.00 -30.90
N LEU A 264 -25.63 -22.93 -31.67
CA LEU A 264 -26.12 -23.04 -33.04
C LEU A 264 -25.21 -23.91 -33.93
N ARG A 265 -23.89 -23.71 -33.86
CA ARG A 265 -22.92 -24.56 -34.59
C ARG A 265 -23.04 -26.02 -34.15
N ALA A 266 -23.07 -26.28 -32.85
CA ALA A 266 -23.13 -27.62 -32.29
C ALA A 266 -24.45 -28.35 -32.62
N GLN A 267 -25.57 -27.64 -32.68
CA GLN A 267 -26.86 -28.18 -33.16
C GLN A 267 -26.77 -28.59 -34.63
N GLY A 268 -26.19 -27.73 -35.48
CA GLY A 268 -25.96 -28.04 -36.89
C GLY A 268 -25.10 -29.29 -37.08
N GLU A 269 -23.99 -29.40 -36.35
CA GLU A 269 -23.10 -30.57 -36.37
C GLU A 269 -23.80 -31.85 -35.88
N HIS A 270 -24.58 -31.77 -34.81
CA HIS A 270 -25.34 -32.89 -34.28
C HIS A 270 -26.34 -33.43 -35.31
N ARG A 271 -27.14 -32.54 -35.91
CA ARG A 271 -28.15 -32.89 -36.93
C ARG A 271 -27.52 -33.41 -38.22
N ALA A 272 -26.32 -32.94 -38.56
CA ALA A 272 -25.53 -33.45 -39.67
C ALA A 272 -24.82 -34.78 -39.37
N GLY A 273 -24.92 -35.32 -38.15
CA GLY A 273 -24.27 -36.57 -37.76
C GLY A 273 -22.75 -36.50 -37.69
N VAL A 274 -22.18 -35.30 -37.51
CA VAL A 274 -20.73 -35.13 -37.31
C VAL A 274 -20.34 -35.87 -36.02
N PRO A 275 -19.25 -36.65 -35.97
CA PRO A 275 -18.81 -37.28 -34.73
C PRO A 275 -18.52 -36.27 -33.61
N LEU A 276 -18.63 -36.69 -32.34
CA LEU A 276 -18.20 -35.85 -31.22
C LEU A 276 -16.68 -35.62 -31.26
N PRO A 277 -16.18 -34.46 -30.81
CA PRO A 277 -14.75 -34.24 -30.65
C PRO A 277 -14.11 -35.29 -29.74
N VAL A 278 -12.88 -35.70 -30.03
CA VAL A 278 -12.14 -36.64 -29.18
C VAL A 278 -11.77 -35.94 -27.88
N SER A 279 -12.38 -36.36 -26.76
CA SER A 279 -12.04 -35.83 -25.43
C SER A 279 -10.63 -36.25 -25.01
N ARG A 280 -9.89 -35.29 -24.44
CA ARG A 280 -8.59 -35.51 -23.80
C ARG A 280 -8.61 -34.86 -22.41
N PRO A 281 -9.26 -35.48 -21.41
CA PRO A 281 -9.55 -34.83 -20.13
C PRO A 281 -8.34 -34.23 -19.41
N PRO A 282 -7.13 -34.86 -19.39
CA PRO A 282 -5.95 -34.24 -18.80
C PRO A 282 -5.53 -32.93 -19.50
N LEU A 283 -5.65 -32.88 -20.83
CA LEU A 283 -5.30 -31.69 -21.61
C LEU A 283 -6.36 -30.59 -21.42
N HIS A 284 -7.64 -30.94 -21.39
CA HIS A 284 -8.71 -29.99 -21.10
C HIS A 284 -8.54 -29.37 -19.70
N ARG A 285 -8.27 -30.20 -18.68
CA ARG A 285 -7.98 -29.73 -17.31
C ARG A 285 -6.77 -28.79 -17.28
N ALA A 286 -5.70 -29.11 -18.01
CA ALA A 286 -4.54 -28.24 -18.13
C ALA A 286 -4.87 -26.91 -18.82
N ALA A 287 -5.72 -26.92 -19.85
CA ALA A 287 -6.18 -25.73 -20.54
C ALA A 287 -7.05 -24.84 -19.64
N MET A 288 -7.97 -25.43 -18.87
CA MET A 288 -8.77 -24.74 -17.86
C MET A 288 -7.91 -24.09 -16.79
N TRP A 289 -6.93 -24.84 -16.24
CA TRP A 289 -5.98 -24.29 -15.28
C TRP A 289 -5.14 -23.15 -15.88
N ARG A 290 -4.67 -23.29 -17.13
CA ARG A 290 -3.90 -22.26 -17.83
C ARG A 290 -4.74 -20.99 -18.03
N ALA A 291 -6.01 -21.12 -18.40
CA ALA A 291 -6.93 -20.01 -18.54
C ALA A 291 -7.17 -19.30 -17.20
N ALA A 292 -7.42 -20.06 -16.12
CA ALA A 292 -7.54 -19.51 -14.78
C ALA A 292 -6.27 -18.78 -14.32
N ARG A 293 -5.09 -19.27 -14.70
CA ARG A 293 -3.80 -18.62 -14.37
C ARG A 293 -3.54 -17.37 -15.20
N SER A 294 -3.70 -17.45 -16.51
CA SER A 294 -3.26 -16.42 -17.46
C SER A 294 -4.27 -15.31 -17.68
N GLY A 295 -5.57 -15.60 -17.65
CA GLY A 295 -6.60 -14.67 -18.14
C GLY A 295 -6.35 -14.25 -19.59
N LEU A 296 -6.69 -13.00 -19.92
CA LEU A 296 -6.44 -12.42 -21.24
C LEU A 296 -5.00 -11.91 -21.42
N GLU A 297 -4.24 -11.80 -20.33
CA GLU A 297 -2.92 -11.18 -20.31
C GLU A 297 -1.76 -12.15 -20.58
N GLY A 298 -2.06 -13.44 -20.76
CA GLY A 298 -1.05 -14.46 -21.03
C GLY A 298 -1.43 -15.42 -22.16
N ASP A 299 -0.79 -16.58 -22.17
CA ASP A 299 -1.05 -17.61 -23.16
C ASP A 299 -2.16 -18.57 -22.71
N LEU A 300 -2.95 -19.03 -23.70
CA LEU A 300 -3.99 -20.05 -23.59
C LEU A 300 -3.63 -21.29 -24.42
N LEU A 301 -4.29 -22.42 -24.14
CA LEU A 301 -4.23 -23.60 -25.00
C LEU A 301 -5.46 -23.62 -25.93
N ASP A 302 -5.22 -23.50 -27.24
CA ASP A 302 -6.25 -23.62 -28.29
C ASP A 302 -6.53 -25.11 -28.56
N VAL A 303 -7.11 -25.79 -27.56
CA VAL A 303 -7.29 -27.27 -27.53
C VAL A 303 -7.87 -27.86 -28.82
N PRO A 304 -8.86 -27.25 -29.50
CA PRO A 304 -9.36 -27.78 -30.76
C PRO A 304 -8.33 -27.84 -31.89
N ARG A 305 -7.34 -26.94 -31.89
CA ARG A 305 -6.34 -26.82 -32.97
C ARG A 305 -4.98 -27.39 -32.58
N SER A 306 -4.48 -27.04 -31.41
CA SER A 306 -3.12 -27.37 -30.98
C SER A 306 -2.96 -27.28 -29.45
N PRO A 307 -2.21 -28.20 -28.82
CA PRO A 307 -1.83 -28.10 -27.42
C PRO A 307 -0.71 -27.07 -27.17
N VAL A 308 -0.23 -26.36 -28.20
CA VAL A 308 0.81 -25.35 -28.08
C VAL A 308 0.20 -24.05 -27.55
N PRO A 309 0.81 -23.40 -26.53
CA PRO A 309 0.35 -22.11 -26.04
C PRO A 309 0.34 -21.04 -27.13
N VAL A 310 -0.73 -20.25 -27.17
CA VAL A 310 -0.88 -19.07 -28.03
C VAL A 310 -1.35 -17.89 -27.19
N PRO A 311 -1.02 -16.64 -27.56
CA PRO A 311 -1.55 -15.46 -26.87
C PRO A 311 -3.08 -15.50 -26.82
N ALA A 312 -3.67 -15.13 -25.67
CA ALA A 312 -5.12 -15.18 -25.47
C ALA A 312 -5.90 -14.42 -26.57
N ALA A 313 -5.41 -13.25 -26.99
CA ALA A 313 -6.01 -12.47 -28.07
C ALA A 313 -6.16 -13.28 -29.37
N VAL A 314 -5.12 -14.03 -29.75
CA VAL A 314 -5.13 -14.89 -30.94
C VAL A 314 -6.14 -16.03 -30.79
N ALA A 315 -6.25 -16.64 -29.61
CA ALA A 315 -7.24 -17.69 -29.35
C ALA A 315 -8.68 -17.16 -29.42
N VAL A 316 -8.93 -15.98 -28.85
CA VAL A 316 -10.24 -15.29 -28.88
C VAL A 316 -10.61 -14.93 -30.33
N GLU A 317 -9.73 -14.27 -31.07
CA GLU A 317 -9.96 -13.89 -32.48
C GLU A 317 -10.24 -15.11 -33.37
N ARG A 318 -9.51 -16.21 -33.18
CA ARG A 318 -9.74 -17.46 -33.91
C ARG A 318 -11.07 -18.11 -33.59
N LEU A 319 -11.52 -18.03 -32.33
CA LEU A 319 -12.80 -18.56 -31.91
C LEU A 319 -13.93 -17.74 -32.52
N VAL A 320 -13.92 -16.41 -32.33
CA VAL A 320 -14.95 -15.49 -32.82
C VAL A 320 -15.01 -15.49 -34.35
N GLY A 321 -13.86 -15.36 -35.02
CA GLY A 321 -13.80 -15.44 -36.48
C GLY A 321 -14.26 -16.79 -37.05
N GLY A 322 -14.03 -17.88 -36.32
CA GLY A 322 -14.54 -19.21 -36.66
C GLY A 322 -16.05 -19.41 -36.44
N LEU A 323 -16.70 -18.50 -35.72
CA LEU A 323 -18.15 -18.47 -35.46
C LEU A 323 -18.90 -17.45 -36.33
N ARG A 324 -18.20 -16.75 -37.22
CA ARG A 324 -18.79 -15.71 -38.08
C ARG A 324 -20.07 -16.15 -38.80
N PRO A 325 -20.14 -17.33 -39.45
CA PRO A 325 -21.37 -17.73 -40.14
C PRO A 325 -22.58 -17.84 -39.20
N GLN A 326 -22.39 -18.38 -37.99
CA GLN A 326 -23.45 -18.51 -36.99
C GLN A 326 -23.85 -17.15 -36.41
N LEU A 327 -22.87 -16.27 -36.17
CA LEU A 327 -23.11 -14.92 -35.69
C LEU A 327 -23.85 -14.07 -36.73
N GLU A 328 -23.53 -14.21 -38.02
CA GLU A 328 -24.26 -13.55 -39.12
C GLU A 328 -25.70 -14.09 -39.25
N GLU A 329 -25.90 -15.40 -39.09
CA GLU A 329 -27.24 -16.02 -39.08
C GLU A 329 -28.11 -15.50 -37.93
N LEU A 330 -27.51 -15.27 -36.76
CA LEU A 330 -28.18 -14.74 -35.58
C LEU A 330 -28.35 -13.20 -35.60
N GLY A 331 -27.67 -12.50 -36.52
CA GLY A 331 -27.61 -11.03 -36.53
C GLY A 331 -26.69 -10.42 -35.46
N ASP A 332 -25.84 -11.22 -34.83
CA ASP A 332 -24.98 -10.85 -33.70
C ASP A 332 -23.55 -10.43 -34.10
N TRP A 333 -23.14 -10.65 -35.36
CA TRP A 333 -21.74 -10.51 -35.78
C TRP A 333 -21.13 -9.16 -35.43
N GLU A 334 -21.73 -8.05 -35.86
CA GLU A 334 -21.16 -6.71 -35.66
C GLU A 334 -21.00 -6.39 -34.17
N GLN A 335 -21.98 -6.80 -33.35
CA GLN A 335 -21.95 -6.56 -31.92
C GLN A 335 -20.89 -7.43 -31.22
N VAL A 336 -20.84 -8.73 -31.52
CA VAL A 336 -19.85 -9.64 -30.92
C VAL A 336 -18.42 -9.28 -31.35
N GLU A 337 -18.22 -8.85 -32.61
CA GLU A 337 -16.94 -8.38 -33.11
C GLU A 337 -16.47 -7.11 -32.37
N ASP A 338 -17.33 -6.09 -32.26
CA ASP A 338 -17.03 -4.85 -31.52
C ASP A 338 -16.74 -5.13 -30.03
N LEU A 339 -17.57 -5.95 -29.37
CA LEU A 339 -17.37 -6.32 -27.98
C LEU A 339 -16.07 -7.11 -27.76
N THR A 340 -15.70 -7.97 -28.72
CA THR A 340 -14.43 -8.71 -28.68
C THR A 340 -13.24 -7.75 -28.73
N LEU A 341 -13.25 -6.80 -29.67
CA LEU A 341 -12.19 -5.78 -29.80
C LEU A 341 -12.07 -4.93 -28.53
N ARG A 342 -13.19 -4.55 -27.92
CA ARG A 342 -13.22 -3.81 -26.64
C ARG A 342 -12.66 -4.64 -25.49
N ALA A 343 -13.05 -5.90 -25.37
CA ALA A 343 -12.54 -6.79 -24.31
C ALA A 343 -11.02 -6.97 -24.41
N LEU A 344 -10.49 -7.21 -25.62
CA LEU A 344 -9.05 -7.39 -25.85
C LEU A 344 -8.25 -6.11 -25.63
N SER A 345 -8.78 -4.95 -26.03
CA SER A 345 -8.09 -3.66 -25.83
C SER A 345 -8.09 -3.20 -24.38
N ARG A 346 -9.18 -3.45 -23.64
CA ARG A 346 -9.32 -3.07 -22.22
C ARG A 346 -8.56 -4.03 -21.28
N GLY A 347 -8.40 -5.28 -21.67
CA GLY A 347 -7.88 -6.37 -20.84
C GLY A 347 -8.89 -6.87 -19.80
N SER A 348 -8.57 -7.97 -19.12
CA SER A 348 -9.45 -8.64 -18.16
C SER A 348 -9.77 -7.77 -16.94
N SER A 349 -10.86 -8.10 -16.23
CA SER A 349 -11.14 -7.47 -14.93
C SER A 349 -10.00 -7.75 -13.94
N ALA A 350 -9.44 -8.96 -13.94
CA ALA A 350 -8.31 -9.30 -13.09
C ALA A 350 -7.10 -8.37 -13.28
N ALA A 351 -6.75 -8.04 -14.53
CA ALA A 351 -5.69 -7.08 -14.80
C ALA A 351 -6.06 -5.64 -14.39
N ARG A 352 -7.32 -5.23 -14.57
CA ARG A 352 -7.80 -3.92 -14.08
C ARG A 352 -7.75 -3.81 -12.56
N GLN A 353 -8.11 -4.87 -11.84
CA GLN A 353 -8.02 -4.94 -10.39
C GLN A 353 -6.56 -4.87 -9.90
N ARG A 354 -5.62 -5.53 -10.57
CA ARG A 354 -4.18 -5.37 -10.29
C ARG A 354 -3.70 -3.96 -10.56
N ARG A 355 -4.16 -3.32 -11.65
CA ARG A 355 -3.89 -1.89 -11.91
C ARG A 355 -4.49 -1.00 -10.83
N ALA A 356 -5.69 -1.30 -10.33
CA ALA A 356 -6.32 -0.55 -9.25
C ALA A 356 -5.50 -0.65 -7.95
N LEU A 357 -5.05 -1.85 -7.56
CA LEU A 357 -4.17 -2.03 -6.40
C LEU A 357 -2.82 -1.32 -6.61
N ALA A 358 -2.22 -1.43 -7.79
CA ALA A 358 -0.92 -0.83 -8.10
C ALA A 358 -0.92 0.70 -8.04
N ARG A 359 -2.10 1.35 -8.09
CA ARG A 359 -2.21 2.82 -7.97
C ARG A 359 -1.78 3.32 -6.60
N ARG A 360 -2.38 2.81 -5.52
CA ARG A 360 -2.15 3.29 -4.13
C ARG A 360 -1.78 2.19 -3.12
N GLY A 361 -1.67 0.94 -3.54
CA GLY A 361 -1.37 -0.21 -2.67
C GLY A 361 -2.51 -0.63 -1.76
N ARG A 362 -3.76 -0.20 -2.02
CA ARG A 362 -4.93 -0.48 -1.19
C ARG A 362 -5.93 -1.38 -1.90
N LEU A 363 -6.36 -2.45 -1.22
CA LEU A 363 -7.41 -3.35 -1.73
C LEU A 363 -8.79 -2.69 -1.77
N SER A 364 -9.02 -1.66 -0.96
CA SER A 364 -10.25 -0.86 -1.02
C SER A 364 -10.45 -0.21 -2.39
N ASP A 365 -9.37 0.18 -3.09
CA ASP A 365 -9.45 0.75 -4.44
C ASP A 365 -9.90 -0.27 -5.47
N VAL A 366 -9.56 -1.55 -5.24
CA VAL A 366 -10.04 -2.67 -6.06
C VAL A 366 -11.55 -2.82 -5.85
N VAL A 367 -12.03 -2.83 -4.61
CA VAL A 367 -13.47 -2.93 -4.30
C VAL A 367 -14.24 -1.75 -4.88
N ASP A 368 -13.74 -0.52 -4.69
CA ASP A 368 -14.39 0.69 -5.22
C ASP A 368 -14.48 0.64 -6.76
N MET A 369 -13.42 0.17 -7.45
CA MET A 369 -13.46 -0.05 -8.90
C MET A 369 -14.54 -1.07 -9.28
N LEU A 370 -14.61 -2.20 -8.57
CA LEU A 370 -15.57 -3.26 -8.85
C LEU A 370 -17.01 -2.82 -8.62
N VAL A 371 -17.29 -2.06 -7.56
CA VAL A 371 -18.62 -1.46 -7.32
C VAL A 371 -18.98 -0.50 -8.45
N ALA A 372 -18.05 0.35 -8.87
CA ALA A 372 -18.28 1.32 -9.94
C ALA A 372 -18.53 0.65 -11.30
N GLU A 373 -17.72 -0.33 -11.67
CA GLU A 373 -17.91 -1.10 -12.91
C GLU A 373 -19.23 -1.89 -12.89
N THR A 374 -19.56 -2.53 -11.75
CA THR A 374 -20.82 -3.29 -11.59
C THR A 374 -22.05 -2.40 -11.81
N ARG A 375 -21.99 -1.13 -11.42
CA ARG A 375 -23.05 -0.12 -11.64
C ARG A 375 -23.28 0.21 -13.12
N GLY A 376 -22.34 -0.12 -14.01
CA GLY A 376 -22.41 0.17 -15.45
C GLY A 376 -21.81 1.53 -15.84
N GLY A 377 -20.97 2.13 -15.00
CA GLY A 377 -20.22 3.33 -15.37
C GLY A 377 -19.01 2.98 -16.23
N VAL A 378 -18.92 3.55 -17.44
CA VAL A 378 -17.61 3.74 -18.10
C VAL A 378 -16.75 4.52 -17.11
N THR A 379 -15.51 4.07 -16.88
CA THR A 379 -14.51 4.86 -16.14
C THR A 379 -14.13 6.09 -16.95
N GLU A 380 -15.02 7.07 -17.02
CA GLU A 380 -14.64 8.47 -16.92
C GLU A 380 -14.58 8.79 -15.42
N THR A 381 -13.47 9.37 -15.02
CA THR A 381 -13.29 9.97 -13.71
C THR A 381 -14.40 10.99 -13.43
N GLY A 382 -15.38 10.60 -12.63
CA GLY A 382 -16.43 11.45 -12.06
C GLY A 382 -17.84 10.91 -12.33
N PRO A 383 -18.68 10.78 -11.29
CA PRO A 383 -19.82 11.69 -11.27
C PRO A 383 -20.15 12.27 -9.89
N ALA A 384 -20.72 13.46 -9.95
CA ALA A 384 -21.37 14.16 -8.86
C ALA A 384 -22.57 13.37 -8.30
N GLY A 385 -22.83 13.54 -7.00
CA GLY A 385 -24.21 13.49 -6.49
C GLY A 385 -24.61 12.34 -5.56
N VAL A 386 -23.68 11.64 -4.90
CA VAL A 386 -24.01 10.88 -3.67
C VAL A 386 -23.59 11.73 -2.48
N PRO A 387 -24.41 11.86 -1.40
CA PRO A 387 -23.98 12.54 -0.18
C PRO A 387 -22.72 11.83 0.33
N THR A 388 -21.58 12.45 0.12
CA THR A 388 -20.33 12.00 0.72
C THR A 388 -20.48 12.28 2.21
N PRO A 389 -20.13 11.36 3.12
CA PRO A 389 -19.97 11.71 4.53
C PRO A 389 -19.16 13.00 4.59
N ALA A 390 -19.56 14.00 5.37
CA ALA A 390 -18.84 15.26 5.33
C ALA A 390 -17.37 14.99 5.67
N LEU A 391 -16.44 15.58 4.92
CA LEU A 391 -14.99 15.34 5.05
C LEU A 391 -14.48 15.45 6.51
N ILE A 392 -15.21 16.22 7.33
CA ILE A 392 -14.90 16.61 8.71
C ILE A 392 -16.01 16.14 9.69
N GLU A 393 -17.11 15.50 9.23
CA GLU A 393 -18.16 15.04 10.15
C GLU A 393 -17.60 14.04 11.16
N ALA A 394 -17.87 14.30 12.46
CA ALA A 394 -17.34 13.53 13.59
C ALA A 394 -15.81 13.56 13.77
N TYR A 395 -15.11 14.58 13.25
CA TYR A 395 -13.72 14.83 13.60
C TYR A 395 -13.61 15.34 15.05
N ALA A 396 -13.32 14.42 15.98
CA ALA A 396 -13.08 14.72 17.38
C ALA A 396 -11.76 14.07 17.80
N ALA A 397 -10.83 14.89 18.30
CA ALA A 397 -9.55 14.46 18.82
C ALA A 397 -9.10 15.44 19.91
N ASP A 398 -8.75 14.90 21.07
CA ASP A 398 -8.18 15.68 22.16
C ASP A 398 -6.70 15.98 21.82
N GLY A 399 -6.30 17.25 21.92
CA GLY A 399 -4.93 17.67 21.62
C GLY A 399 -4.59 17.74 20.11
N ASP A 400 -5.58 17.90 19.24
CA ASP A 400 -5.36 18.09 17.80
C ASP A 400 -4.91 19.52 17.46
N GLU A 401 -3.90 19.65 16.59
CA GLU A 401 -3.32 20.96 16.24
C GLU A 401 -4.19 21.79 15.29
N ALA A 402 -5.03 21.17 14.45
CA ALA A 402 -5.92 21.90 13.53
C ALA A 402 -7.34 22.06 14.10
N PHE A 403 -7.72 21.18 15.03
CA PHE A 403 -9.01 21.20 15.72
C PHE A 403 -8.85 21.20 17.26
N PRO A 404 -8.15 22.17 17.87
CA PRO A 404 -8.02 22.24 19.32
C PRO A 404 -9.40 22.30 19.98
N ASP A 405 -9.63 21.43 20.97
CA ASP A 405 -10.91 21.25 21.67
C ASP A 405 -12.12 21.04 20.72
N GLY A 406 -11.88 20.43 19.56
CA GLY A 406 -12.90 20.20 18.53
C GLY A 406 -13.31 21.45 17.73
N ARG A 407 -12.57 22.56 17.86
CA ARG A 407 -12.80 23.80 17.12
C ARG A 407 -11.67 24.04 16.12
N VAL A 408 -12.02 24.51 14.92
CA VAL A 408 -11.03 24.86 13.90
C VAL A 408 -10.09 25.95 14.40
N ASP A 409 -8.79 25.69 14.34
CA ASP A 409 -7.77 26.71 14.60
C ASP A 409 -7.83 27.81 13.51
N PRO A 410 -7.77 29.11 13.86
CA PRO A 410 -7.85 30.21 12.91
C PRO A 410 -6.88 30.11 11.73
N ALA A 411 -5.68 29.52 11.92
CA ALA A 411 -4.70 29.33 10.87
C ALA A 411 -5.20 28.42 9.72
N TYR A 412 -6.18 27.55 9.99
CA TYR A 412 -6.76 26.63 9.02
C TYR A 412 -8.03 27.16 8.33
N THR A 413 -8.50 28.37 8.69
CA THR A 413 -9.74 28.97 8.14
C THR A 413 -9.72 29.11 6.61
N GLY A 414 -8.54 29.32 6.01
CA GLY A 414 -8.37 29.36 4.56
C GLY A 414 -8.17 28.00 3.89
N ILE A 415 -7.76 26.98 4.65
CA ILE A 415 -7.40 25.65 4.14
C ILE A 415 -8.61 24.72 4.13
N LEU A 416 -9.34 24.64 5.25
CA LEU A 416 -10.45 23.71 5.39
C LEU A 416 -11.59 23.91 4.38
N PRO A 417 -11.94 25.14 3.95
CA PRO A 417 -12.92 25.32 2.89
C PRO A 417 -12.47 24.73 1.55
N VAL A 418 -11.18 24.83 1.21
CA VAL A 418 -10.62 24.24 -0.02
C VAL A 418 -10.70 22.71 0.06
N LEU A 419 -10.24 22.12 1.17
CA LEU A 419 -10.31 20.67 1.37
C LEU A 419 -11.76 20.17 1.34
N THR A 420 -12.66 20.85 2.05
CA THR A 420 -14.10 20.55 2.07
C THR A 420 -14.73 20.67 0.67
N SER A 421 -14.34 21.68 -0.11
CA SER A 421 -14.83 21.88 -1.49
C SER A 421 -14.33 20.80 -2.45
N LEU A 422 -13.10 20.30 -2.27
CA LEU A 422 -12.60 19.15 -3.03
C LEU A 422 -13.34 17.87 -2.64
N GLY A 423 -13.68 17.74 -1.36
CA GLY A 423 -14.29 16.54 -0.78
C GLY A 423 -13.37 15.32 -0.90
N ALA A 424 -13.85 14.16 -0.45
CA ALA A 424 -13.06 12.94 -0.49
C ALA A 424 -12.63 12.55 -1.92
N THR A 425 -13.51 12.75 -2.90
CA THR A 425 -13.21 12.44 -4.31
C THR A 425 -12.13 13.35 -4.88
N GLY A 426 -12.23 14.67 -4.67
CA GLY A 426 -11.21 15.61 -5.15
C GLY A 426 -9.87 15.40 -4.45
N LEU A 427 -9.86 15.08 -3.15
CA LEU A 427 -8.63 14.77 -2.43
C LEU A 427 -7.97 13.48 -2.92
N ARG A 428 -8.73 12.41 -3.20
CA ARG A 428 -8.18 11.19 -3.85
C ARG A 428 -7.55 11.51 -5.21
N GLN A 429 -8.18 12.37 -6.01
CA GLN A 429 -7.58 12.82 -7.28
C GLN A 429 -6.27 13.59 -7.06
N ARG A 430 -6.14 14.37 -5.98
CA ARG A 430 -4.88 15.06 -5.64
C ARG A 430 -3.83 14.11 -5.08
N GLU A 431 -4.22 13.04 -4.39
CA GLU A 431 -3.31 11.96 -3.99
C GLU A 431 -2.76 11.22 -5.22
N ASP A 432 -3.61 10.95 -6.21
CA ASP A 432 -3.18 10.33 -7.47
C ASP A 432 -2.20 11.27 -8.22
N ALA A 433 -2.52 12.57 -8.34
CA ALA A 433 -1.65 13.56 -8.96
C ALA A 433 -0.30 13.71 -8.22
N ARG A 434 -0.31 13.63 -6.89
CA ARG A 434 0.89 13.59 -6.05
C ARG A 434 1.75 12.39 -6.38
N ASP A 435 1.16 11.20 -6.47
CA ASP A 435 1.91 9.97 -6.73
C ASP A 435 2.55 9.99 -8.12
N ASP A 436 1.84 10.52 -9.12
CA ASP A 436 2.38 10.72 -10.46
C ASP A 436 3.54 11.73 -10.48
N GLU A 437 3.41 12.86 -9.78
CA GLU A 437 4.46 13.87 -9.66
C GLU A 437 5.70 13.31 -8.92
N GLN A 438 5.49 12.52 -7.87
CA GLN A 438 6.58 11.85 -7.15
C GLN A 438 7.32 10.85 -8.04
N ARG A 439 6.60 10.03 -8.82
CA ARG A 439 7.22 9.10 -9.78
C ARG A 439 8.02 9.86 -10.85
N ALA A 440 7.45 10.93 -11.41
CA ALA A 440 8.10 11.73 -12.44
C ALA A 440 9.40 12.39 -11.93
N ARG A 441 9.42 12.83 -10.67
CA ARG A 441 10.58 13.45 -10.03
C ARG A 441 11.55 12.45 -9.37
N GLY A 442 11.23 11.15 -9.39
CA GLY A 442 12.01 10.12 -8.72
C GLY A 442 12.08 10.28 -7.20
N ILE A 443 11.01 10.83 -6.58
CA ILE A 443 10.90 10.98 -5.12
C ILE A 443 10.56 9.62 -4.53
N THR A 444 11.60 8.90 -4.10
CA THR A 444 11.48 7.52 -3.64
C THR A 444 12.25 7.29 -2.34
N PHE A 445 11.97 6.18 -1.67
CA PHE A 445 12.70 5.71 -0.50
C PHE A 445 12.78 4.17 -0.51
N SER A 446 13.80 3.63 0.14
CA SER A 446 13.99 2.18 0.31
C SER A 446 13.84 1.80 1.78
N VAL A 447 13.19 0.67 2.05
CA VAL A 447 13.10 0.08 3.40
C VAL A 447 14.21 -0.95 3.54
N ALA A 448 14.95 -0.91 4.65
CA ALA A 448 16.04 -1.86 4.91
C ALA A 448 15.52 -3.31 4.86
N GLY A 449 16.13 -4.14 3.99
CA GLY A 449 15.72 -5.54 3.77
C GLY A 449 14.76 -5.75 2.59
N GLU A 450 14.29 -4.68 1.94
CA GLU A 450 13.47 -4.77 0.73
C GLU A 450 14.26 -4.34 -0.52
N ALA A 451 14.13 -5.12 -1.60
CA ALA A 451 14.75 -4.77 -2.89
C ALA A 451 13.96 -3.69 -3.68
N ALA A 452 12.72 -3.41 -3.29
CA ALA A 452 11.82 -2.52 -4.03
C ALA A 452 11.85 -1.09 -3.48
N THR A 453 12.08 -0.11 -4.36
CA THR A 453 11.95 1.31 -4.03
C THR A 453 10.47 1.71 -4.01
N ARG A 454 10.03 2.42 -2.98
CA ARG A 454 8.63 2.88 -2.80
C ARG A 454 8.53 4.41 -2.90
N LEU A 455 7.34 4.93 -3.20
CA LEU A 455 7.06 6.37 -3.13
C LEU A 455 6.96 6.81 -1.68
N PHE A 456 7.58 7.94 -1.34
CA PHE A 456 7.55 8.44 0.03
C PHE A 456 6.12 8.81 0.44
N PRO A 457 5.56 8.25 1.53
CA PRO A 457 4.18 8.56 1.89
C PRO A 457 4.05 10.04 2.30
N PHE A 458 3.17 10.77 1.63
CA PHE A 458 2.99 12.21 1.79
C PHE A 458 1.50 12.56 1.88
N ASP A 459 1.06 13.11 3.00
CA ASP A 459 -0.32 13.55 3.20
C ASP A 459 -0.54 14.98 2.71
N LEU A 460 -1.73 15.21 2.16
CA LEU A 460 -2.15 16.44 1.49
C LEU A 460 -2.50 17.61 2.42
N VAL A 461 -2.72 17.36 3.71
CA VAL A 461 -3.07 18.39 4.70
C VAL A 461 -1.78 18.95 5.30
N PRO A 462 -1.42 20.22 4.98
CA PRO A 462 -0.22 20.83 5.54
C PRO A 462 -0.37 21.06 7.04
N ARG A 463 0.73 20.95 7.77
CA ARG A 463 0.82 21.31 9.19
C ARG A 463 1.36 22.71 9.35
N ILE A 464 0.68 23.58 10.08
CA ILE A 464 1.12 24.95 10.33
C ILE A 464 1.86 25.02 11.67
N VAL A 465 3.07 25.59 11.66
CA VAL A 465 3.77 25.99 12.88
C VAL A 465 3.66 27.51 13.00
N PRO A 466 2.94 28.04 14.00
CA PRO A 466 2.75 29.48 14.18
C PRO A 466 4.07 30.23 14.34
N ALA A 467 4.08 31.52 13.97
CA ALA A 467 5.30 32.33 14.01
C ALA A 467 5.88 32.49 15.43
N ALA A 468 5.01 32.56 16.46
CA ALA A 468 5.43 32.61 17.86
C ALA A 468 6.17 31.33 18.25
N ASP A 469 5.56 30.16 18.00
CA ASP A 469 6.15 28.85 18.23
C ASP A 469 7.47 28.70 17.48
N TRP A 470 7.49 29.02 16.18
CA TRP A 470 8.70 28.86 15.36
C TRP A 470 9.84 29.77 15.81
N THR A 471 9.54 30.99 16.26
CA THR A 471 10.53 31.92 16.80
C THR A 471 11.20 31.37 18.05
N ASP A 472 10.43 30.82 18.98
CA ASP A 472 10.96 30.29 20.23
C ASP A 472 11.65 28.93 20.04
N LEU A 473 11.08 28.06 19.20
CA LEU A 473 11.75 26.84 18.73
C LEU A 473 13.10 27.16 18.11
N SER A 474 13.17 28.17 17.23
CA SER A 474 14.42 28.51 16.53
C SER A 474 15.54 28.94 17.48
N LYS A 475 15.22 29.78 18.49
CA LYS A 475 16.20 30.19 19.51
C LYS A 475 16.68 29.00 20.33
N GLY A 476 15.75 28.15 20.75
CA GLY A 476 16.06 26.99 21.58
C GLY A 476 16.86 25.91 20.85
N LEU A 477 16.57 25.67 19.57
CA LEU A 477 17.33 24.76 18.71
C LEU A 477 18.79 25.22 18.56
N VAL A 478 19.01 26.52 18.30
CA VAL A 478 20.37 27.09 18.22
C VAL A 478 21.11 26.96 19.55
N GLN A 479 20.46 27.27 20.67
CA GLN A 479 21.04 27.11 22.00
C GLN A 479 21.46 25.66 22.26
N ARG A 480 20.57 24.70 22.01
CA ARG A 480 20.82 23.27 22.23
C ARG A 480 22.02 22.79 21.41
N VAL A 481 22.08 23.11 20.12
CA VAL A 481 23.16 22.67 19.24
C VAL A 481 24.50 23.31 19.60
N ARG A 482 24.52 24.58 20.05
CA ARG A 482 25.73 25.22 20.59
C ARG A 482 26.29 24.46 21.79
N ALA A 483 25.42 24.05 22.73
CA ALA A 483 25.83 23.29 23.91
C ALA A 483 26.34 21.87 23.54
N LEU A 484 25.67 21.18 22.62
CA LEU A 484 26.09 19.86 22.13
C LEU A 484 27.43 19.93 21.38
N ASN A 485 27.66 20.98 20.58
CA ASN A 485 28.94 21.19 19.91
C ASN A 485 30.07 21.49 20.91
N ALA A 486 29.81 22.29 21.95
CA ALA A 486 30.76 22.52 23.04
C ALA A 486 31.08 21.24 23.81
N PHE A 487 30.06 20.43 24.11
CA PHE A 487 30.20 19.11 24.74
C PHE A 487 31.10 18.18 23.92
N LEU A 488 30.88 18.09 22.60
CA LEU A 488 31.72 17.28 21.72
C LEU A 488 33.18 17.76 21.71
N GLY A 489 33.42 19.06 21.81
CA GLY A 489 34.78 19.62 21.92
C GLY A 489 35.47 19.25 23.24
N ASP A 490 34.72 19.25 24.34
CA ASP A 490 35.26 18.94 25.67
C ASP A 490 35.46 17.43 25.89
N VAL A 491 34.51 16.59 25.46
CA VAL A 491 34.54 15.13 25.72
C VAL A 491 35.71 14.41 25.02
N TYR A 492 36.09 14.88 23.83
CA TYR A 492 37.30 14.44 23.11
C TYR A 492 38.53 15.28 23.49
N GLY A 493 38.36 16.22 24.43
CA GLY A 493 39.32 17.22 24.82
C GLY A 493 39.83 17.05 26.25
N GLU A 494 39.62 18.07 27.08
CA GLU A 494 40.05 18.10 28.49
C GLU A 494 39.10 17.36 29.43
N ARG A 495 37.88 17.05 28.96
CA ARG A 495 36.84 16.35 29.73
C ARG A 495 36.46 17.09 31.01
N GLN A 496 36.45 18.43 30.97
CA GLN A 496 36.12 19.27 32.13
C GLN A 496 34.73 18.98 32.67
N VAL A 497 33.74 18.74 31.80
CA VAL A 497 32.36 18.39 32.17
C VAL A 497 32.25 17.12 33.00
N VAL A 498 33.20 16.19 32.84
CA VAL A 498 33.30 14.97 33.66
C VAL A 498 34.04 15.28 34.97
N ALA A 499 35.15 16.02 34.90
CA ALA A 499 35.93 16.43 36.06
C ALA A 499 35.11 17.26 37.07
N ASP A 500 34.24 18.14 36.57
CA ASP A 500 33.35 18.99 37.36
C ASP A 500 32.07 18.26 37.81
N GLY A 501 31.89 16.99 37.46
CA GLY A 501 30.77 16.17 37.90
C GLY A 501 29.42 16.55 37.29
N ILE A 502 29.42 17.28 36.17
CA ILE A 502 28.18 17.63 35.45
C ILE A 502 27.58 16.39 34.80
N ILE A 503 28.42 15.60 34.11
CA ILE A 503 28.05 14.29 33.59
C ILE A 503 28.94 13.20 34.22
N PRO A 504 28.37 12.10 34.73
CA PRO A 504 29.19 11.03 35.31
C PRO A 504 30.10 10.36 34.27
N GLU A 505 31.31 10.02 34.67
CA GLU A 505 32.31 9.35 33.83
C GLU A 505 31.75 8.09 33.15
N TRP A 506 30.97 7.27 33.86
CA TRP A 506 30.41 6.03 33.32
C TRP A 506 29.43 6.22 32.16
N VAL A 507 28.77 7.39 32.07
CA VAL A 507 27.86 7.73 30.95
C VAL A 507 28.67 7.93 29.66
N ILE A 508 29.90 8.42 29.81
CA ILE A 508 30.80 8.71 28.69
C ILE A 508 31.66 7.49 28.38
N ASP A 509 32.47 7.03 29.33
CA ASP A 509 33.49 5.99 29.11
C ASP A 509 32.87 4.60 28.97
N GLY A 510 31.63 4.44 29.44
CA GLY A 510 30.84 3.25 29.22
C GLY A 510 30.05 3.28 27.91
N SER A 511 30.01 4.37 27.15
CA SER A 511 29.26 4.41 25.88
C SER A 511 30.10 3.83 24.73
N PRO A 512 29.56 2.90 23.93
CA PRO A 512 30.21 2.41 22.72
C PRO A 512 30.35 3.50 21.64
N GLU A 513 29.66 4.63 21.79
CA GLU A 513 29.70 5.75 20.85
C GLU A 513 30.80 6.77 21.16
N LEU A 514 31.54 6.61 22.27
CA LEU A 514 32.81 7.30 22.48
C LEU A 514 33.90 6.63 21.62
N ARG A 515 33.98 7.05 20.35
CA ARG A 515 34.88 6.45 19.36
C ARG A 515 36.22 7.18 19.31
N ALA A 516 37.32 6.43 19.24
CA ALA A 516 38.67 7.01 19.17
C ALA A 516 38.88 7.96 17.98
N SER A 517 38.12 7.78 16.91
CA SER A 517 38.08 8.66 15.73
C SER A 517 37.69 10.10 16.07
N GLY A 518 36.87 10.31 17.11
CA GLY A 518 36.46 11.66 17.53
C GLY A 518 37.62 12.50 18.06
N ALA A 519 38.66 11.87 18.60
CA ALA A 519 39.88 12.53 19.07
C ALA A 519 40.82 12.97 17.94
N LEU A 520 40.58 12.52 16.70
CA LEU A 520 41.35 12.91 15.51
C LEU A 520 40.96 14.29 14.97
N ILE A 521 39.83 14.83 15.44
CA ILE A 521 39.26 16.09 14.96
C ILE A 521 39.76 17.24 15.83
N SER A 522 40.24 18.31 15.19
CA SER A 522 40.71 19.52 15.86
C SER A 522 39.65 20.13 16.80
N ARG A 523 40.08 20.57 17.99
CA ARG A 523 39.20 21.19 19.00
C ARG A 523 38.61 22.54 18.56
N ALA A 524 39.26 23.22 17.62
CA ALA A 524 38.81 24.52 17.11
C ALA A 524 37.73 24.41 16.03
N CYS A 525 37.41 23.20 15.57
CA CYS A 525 36.47 22.98 14.47
C CYS A 525 35.03 22.82 14.97
N VAL A 526 34.07 23.27 14.15
CA VAL A 526 32.66 22.87 14.32
C VAL A 526 32.56 21.37 14.10
N ARG A 527 31.92 20.67 15.03
CA ARG A 527 31.75 19.21 14.95
C ARG A 527 30.39 18.82 14.41
N THR A 528 29.38 19.66 14.63
CA THR A 528 28.00 19.44 14.22
C THR A 528 27.56 20.54 13.24
N GLN A 529 28.02 20.45 11.99
CA GLN A 529 27.63 21.35 10.91
C GLN A 529 26.14 21.21 10.58
N VAL A 530 25.58 20.02 10.71
CA VAL A 530 24.15 19.75 10.49
C VAL A 530 23.61 18.95 11.68
N ALA A 531 22.67 19.52 12.43
CA ALA A 531 21.94 18.79 13.47
C ALA A 531 20.49 18.60 13.04
N GLY A 532 19.93 17.40 13.27
CA GLY A 532 18.49 17.17 13.23
C GLY A 532 17.95 17.02 14.65
N VAL A 533 16.95 17.80 15.02
CA VAL A 533 16.34 17.74 16.36
C VAL A 533 14.88 17.36 16.21
N ASP A 534 14.51 16.24 16.83
CA ASP A 534 13.15 15.72 16.81
C ASP A 534 12.36 16.35 17.95
N LEU A 535 11.26 17.01 17.59
CA LEU A 535 10.38 17.76 18.48
C LEU A 535 9.00 17.13 18.44
N VAL A 536 8.37 17.06 19.60
CA VAL A 536 6.97 16.67 19.76
C VAL A 536 6.21 17.80 20.44
N ARG A 537 4.93 17.91 20.12
CA ARG A 537 4.01 18.78 20.84
C ARG A 537 3.08 17.89 21.65
N ASP A 538 2.88 18.20 22.92
CA ASP A 538 1.91 17.47 23.75
C ASP A 538 0.48 18.00 23.55
N GLY A 539 -0.50 17.29 24.11
CA GLY A 539 -1.91 17.68 24.06
C GLY A 539 -2.24 19.03 24.71
N ASP A 540 -1.35 19.56 25.57
CA ASP A 540 -1.46 20.90 26.17
C ASP A 540 -0.80 21.99 25.31
N GLY A 541 -0.27 21.61 24.13
CA GLY A 541 0.33 22.52 23.16
C GLY A 541 1.80 22.86 23.42
N LYS A 542 2.46 22.20 24.38
CA LYS A 542 3.85 22.45 24.74
C LYS A 542 4.82 21.61 23.90
N TRP A 543 5.90 22.25 23.46
CA TRP A 543 6.95 21.61 22.68
C TRP A 543 8.03 20.99 23.56
N CYS A 544 8.45 19.77 23.22
CA CYS A 544 9.54 19.06 23.86
C CYS A 544 10.48 18.42 22.82
N VAL A 545 11.78 18.39 23.11
CA VAL A 545 12.76 17.64 22.33
C VAL A 545 12.63 16.16 22.68
N LEU A 546 12.50 15.30 21.67
CA LEU A 546 12.42 13.85 21.82
C LEU A 546 13.78 13.16 21.62
N GLU A 547 14.56 13.61 20.63
CA GLU A 547 15.84 13.02 20.25
C GLU A 547 16.69 14.03 19.44
N ASP A 548 18.01 13.93 19.60
CA ASP A 548 19.00 14.67 18.79
C ASP A 548 19.61 13.72 17.76
N ASN A 549 19.95 14.22 16.57
CA ASN A 549 20.55 13.44 15.48
C ASN A 549 21.76 14.23 14.96
N LEU A 550 22.96 13.83 15.39
CA LEU A 550 24.21 14.58 15.18
C LEU A 550 25.23 13.82 14.32
N ARG A 551 24.89 12.61 13.87
CA ARG A 551 25.67 11.80 12.93
C ARG A 551 25.37 12.24 11.50
N VAL A 552 24.42 11.57 10.84
CA VAL A 552 24.01 11.81 9.45
C VAL A 552 22.49 12.09 9.42
N PRO A 553 22.03 13.26 9.92
CA PRO A 553 20.61 13.56 9.94
C PRO A 553 20.04 13.66 8.53
N SER A 554 18.86 13.08 8.32
CA SER A 554 18.13 13.10 7.06
C SER A 554 16.74 13.71 7.21
N GLY A 555 16.16 14.15 6.09
CA GLY A 555 14.80 14.68 5.99
C GLY A 555 14.68 16.06 5.34
N ILE A 556 15.81 16.75 5.11
CA ILE A 556 15.83 18.11 4.54
C ILE A 556 15.25 18.13 3.13
N ALA A 557 15.66 17.17 2.27
CA ALA A 557 15.16 17.13 0.90
C ALA A 557 13.67 16.80 0.85
N TYR A 558 13.21 15.90 1.71
CA TYR A 558 11.80 15.54 1.83
C TYR A 558 10.96 16.75 2.29
N ALA A 559 11.42 17.51 3.30
CA ALA A 559 10.74 18.73 3.73
C ALA A 559 10.57 19.76 2.59
N MET A 560 11.62 19.98 1.80
CA MET A 560 11.57 20.88 0.64
C MET A 560 10.62 20.36 -0.44
N GLN A 561 10.66 19.06 -0.73
CA GLN A 561 9.82 18.47 -1.78
C GLN A 561 8.36 18.40 -1.39
N ASN A 562 8.05 18.17 -0.12
CA ASN A 562 6.69 18.23 0.40
C ASN A 562 6.04 19.59 0.10
N ARG A 563 6.78 20.70 0.26
CA ARG A 563 6.32 22.04 -0.13
C ARG A 563 6.05 22.15 -1.63
N ARG A 564 7.00 21.72 -2.45
CA ARG A 564 6.88 21.79 -3.92
C ARG A 564 5.76 20.92 -4.45
N LEU A 565 5.55 19.74 -3.87
CA LEU A 565 4.45 18.82 -4.18
C LEU A 565 3.11 19.44 -3.80
N THR A 566 2.99 20.00 -2.59
CA THR A 566 1.76 20.70 -2.15
C THR A 566 1.33 21.75 -3.16
N TRP A 567 2.25 22.60 -3.62
CA TRP A 567 1.93 23.62 -4.63
C TRP A 567 1.63 23.08 -6.03
N SER A 568 2.16 21.91 -6.36
CA SER A 568 1.88 21.24 -7.63
C SER A 568 0.48 20.64 -7.65
N VAL A 569 0.08 19.98 -6.56
CA VAL A 569 -1.16 19.17 -6.52
C VAL A 569 -2.34 19.88 -5.89
N LEU A 570 -2.09 20.91 -5.08
CA LEU A 570 -3.10 21.75 -4.42
C LEU A 570 -2.83 23.24 -4.67
N PRO A 571 -2.82 23.70 -5.94
CA PRO A 571 -2.61 25.11 -6.26
C PRO A 571 -3.69 26.05 -5.70
N GLU A 572 -4.85 25.51 -5.32
CA GLU A 572 -5.97 26.25 -4.74
C GLU A 572 -5.77 26.63 -3.26
N LEU A 573 -4.81 26.00 -2.57
CA LEU A 573 -4.53 26.33 -1.17
C LEU A 573 -3.99 27.76 -1.05
N PRO A 574 -4.50 28.56 -0.11
CA PRO A 574 -3.99 29.91 0.11
C PRO A 574 -2.54 29.83 0.61
N ARG A 575 -1.67 30.64 0.02
CA ARG A 575 -0.29 30.81 0.49
C ARG A 575 -0.28 31.87 1.59
N PRO A 576 0.03 31.53 2.85
CA PRO A 576 0.13 32.54 3.90
C PRO A 576 1.20 33.58 3.55
N ALA A 577 0.91 34.86 3.76
CA ALA A 577 1.87 35.94 3.45
C ALA A 577 3.18 35.83 4.24
N ALA A 578 3.11 35.30 5.47
CA ALA A 578 4.24 35.08 6.35
C ALA A 578 4.89 33.68 6.19
N LEU A 579 4.54 32.92 5.14
CA LEU A 579 5.11 31.60 4.94
C LEU A 579 6.59 31.68 4.59
N ILE A 580 7.43 31.04 5.40
CA ILE A 580 8.87 30.95 5.16
C ILE A 580 9.14 30.05 3.95
N SER A 581 9.99 30.52 3.05
CA SER A 581 10.40 29.81 1.84
C SER A 581 11.44 28.72 2.15
N VAL A 582 11.17 27.50 1.73
CA VAL A 582 12.11 26.37 1.84
C VAL A 582 13.27 26.47 0.84
N GLU A 583 13.18 27.32 -0.17
CA GLU A 583 14.13 27.38 -1.29
C GLU A 583 15.50 27.96 -0.89
N GLU A 584 15.60 28.66 0.24
CA GLU A 584 16.89 29.14 0.76
C GLU A 584 17.72 28.05 1.45
N THR A 585 17.11 26.90 1.77
CA THR A 585 17.73 25.83 2.55
C THR A 585 19.06 25.33 1.97
N PRO A 586 19.19 25.02 0.66
CA PRO A 586 20.45 24.55 0.07
C PRO A 586 21.57 25.59 0.16
N ARG A 587 21.24 26.88 -0.04
CA ARG A 587 22.21 27.97 0.05
C ARG A 587 22.76 28.11 1.47
N LEU A 588 21.90 28.03 2.48
CA LEU A 588 22.30 28.09 3.89
C LEU A 588 23.12 26.86 4.31
N LEU A 589 22.72 25.66 3.87
CA LEU A 589 23.48 24.44 4.10
C LEU A 589 24.87 24.52 3.46
N LYS A 590 24.96 24.88 2.17
CA LYS A 590 26.22 25.06 1.46
C LYS A 590 27.12 26.06 2.18
N ARG A 591 26.57 27.19 2.62
CA ARG A 591 27.33 28.20 3.35
C ARG A 591 27.91 27.65 4.65
N ALA A 592 27.10 26.99 5.49
CA ALA A 592 27.56 26.41 6.75
C ALA A 592 28.66 25.34 6.54
N LEU A 593 28.54 24.53 5.47
CA LEU A 593 29.56 23.54 5.12
C LEU A 593 30.86 24.19 4.66
N LEU A 594 30.81 25.22 3.80
CA LEU A 594 32.00 25.93 3.33
C LEU A 594 32.67 26.75 4.44
N ASP A 595 31.90 27.30 5.38
CA ASP A 595 32.42 28.01 6.56
C ASP A 595 33.23 27.08 7.48
N ALA A 596 33.06 25.76 7.35
CA ALA A 596 33.86 24.79 8.09
C ALA A 596 35.24 24.53 7.47
N ALA A 597 35.52 25.03 6.26
CA ALA A 597 36.81 24.80 5.60
C ALA A 597 37.99 25.36 6.41
N GLY A 598 39.05 24.57 6.51
CA GLY A 598 40.28 24.96 7.21
C GLY A 598 41.09 26.03 6.44
N PRO A 599 42.07 26.68 7.10
CA PRO A 599 42.89 27.73 6.47
C PRO A 599 43.62 27.29 5.20
N SER A 600 43.90 25.98 5.04
CA SER A 600 44.57 25.42 3.86
C SER A 600 43.73 25.48 2.58
N ALA A 601 42.42 25.66 2.68
CA ALA A 601 41.51 25.64 1.53
C ALA A 601 41.56 26.94 0.70
N GLY A 602 42.07 28.04 1.27
CA GLY A 602 42.08 29.35 0.62
C GLY A 602 40.69 29.97 0.53
N ASP A 603 40.49 30.89 -0.42
CA ASP A 603 39.28 31.71 -0.52
C ASP A 603 38.08 31.02 -1.22
N ASP A 604 38.31 29.89 -1.91
CA ASP A 604 37.29 29.15 -2.66
C ASP A 604 37.37 27.63 -2.37
N PRO A 605 36.90 27.19 -1.19
CA PRO A 605 37.01 25.79 -0.75
C PRO A 605 36.16 24.83 -1.60
N ALA A 606 36.74 23.69 -1.97
CA ALA A 606 36.06 22.65 -2.72
C ALA A 606 35.21 21.74 -1.81
N LEU A 607 33.89 21.73 -2.03
CA LEU A 607 32.92 20.91 -1.30
C LEU A 607 32.41 19.74 -2.16
N VAL A 608 32.33 18.55 -1.56
CA VAL A 608 31.70 17.36 -2.16
C VAL A 608 30.71 16.70 -1.20
N VAL A 609 29.72 15.97 -1.73
CA VAL A 609 28.82 15.10 -0.95
C VAL A 609 29.25 13.64 -1.10
N LEU A 610 29.71 13.01 -0.03
CA LEU A 610 30.14 11.60 -0.06
C LEU A 610 28.97 10.67 0.28
N SER A 611 28.60 9.82 -0.68
CA SER A 611 27.44 8.92 -0.59
C SER A 611 27.82 7.48 -0.95
N GLN A 612 27.08 6.51 -0.40
CA GLN A 612 27.18 5.10 -0.80
C GLN A 612 26.57 4.82 -2.18
N GLY A 613 25.83 5.76 -2.77
CA GLY A 613 25.22 5.61 -4.10
C GLY A 613 23.74 5.21 -4.06
N PRO A 614 23.16 4.73 -5.18
CA PRO A 614 21.76 4.30 -5.28
C PRO A 614 21.38 3.15 -4.35
N GLU A 615 22.37 2.44 -3.79
CA GLU A 615 22.16 1.40 -2.79
C GLU A 615 21.75 1.98 -1.41
N ASP A 616 21.98 3.27 -1.17
CA ASP A 616 21.60 3.95 0.07
C ASP A 616 20.11 4.30 0.11
N SER A 617 19.45 4.01 1.24
CA SER A 617 18.04 4.32 1.45
C SER A 617 17.68 5.81 1.33
N ALA A 618 18.65 6.71 1.56
CA ALA A 618 18.50 8.16 1.46
C ALA A 618 19.14 8.74 0.18
N TRP A 619 19.45 7.91 -0.83
CA TRP A 619 20.08 8.34 -2.08
C TRP A 619 19.39 9.53 -2.75
N PHE A 620 18.06 9.52 -2.78
CA PHE A 620 17.26 10.63 -3.32
C PHE A 620 17.64 11.97 -2.69
N GLU A 621 17.74 12.02 -1.37
CA GLU A 621 18.11 13.23 -0.64
C GLU A 621 19.54 13.65 -0.95
N HIS A 622 20.48 12.70 -1.02
CA HIS A 622 21.89 13.00 -1.29
C HIS A 622 22.04 13.68 -2.64
N LYS A 623 21.38 13.13 -3.67
CA LYS A 623 21.38 13.66 -5.02
C LYS A 623 20.71 15.04 -5.08
N MET A 624 19.51 15.16 -4.52
CA MET A 624 18.72 16.39 -4.59
C MET A 624 19.43 17.56 -3.89
N LEU A 625 19.95 17.35 -2.67
CA LEU A 625 20.67 18.41 -1.96
C LEU A 625 21.96 18.80 -2.68
N ALA A 626 22.71 17.84 -3.20
CA ALA A 626 23.93 18.13 -3.95
C ALA A 626 23.65 18.92 -5.24
N GLU A 627 22.60 18.54 -5.98
CA GLU A 627 22.14 19.27 -7.17
C GLU A 627 21.70 20.69 -6.80
N ALA A 628 20.91 20.86 -5.74
CA ALA A 628 20.43 22.17 -5.29
C ALA A 628 21.54 23.06 -4.69
N MET A 629 22.60 22.47 -4.15
CA MET A 629 23.81 23.18 -3.72
C MET A 629 24.82 23.39 -4.86
N GLU A 630 24.59 22.79 -6.03
CA GLU A 630 25.53 22.78 -7.16
C GLU A 630 26.91 22.24 -6.77
N VAL A 631 26.93 21.09 -6.08
CA VAL A 631 28.15 20.38 -5.66
C VAL A 631 28.11 18.93 -6.14
N PRO A 632 29.26 18.30 -6.40
CA PRO A 632 29.29 16.93 -6.86
C PRO A 632 28.93 15.95 -5.73
N VAL A 633 28.10 14.96 -6.07
CA VAL A 633 28.02 13.71 -5.32
C VAL A 633 29.18 12.81 -5.76
N VAL A 634 29.89 12.23 -4.80
CA VAL A 634 31.03 11.34 -5.04
C VAL A 634 30.86 10.04 -4.26
N ARG A 635 31.40 8.95 -4.82
CA ARG A 635 31.63 7.69 -4.08
C ARG A 635 33.03 7.67 -3.47
N SER A 636 33.24 6.82 -2.46
CA SER A 636 34.58 6.65 -1.85
C SER A 636 35.64 6.28 -2.89
N THR A 637 35.27 5.51 -3.91
CA THR A 637 36.13 5.08 -5.03
C THR A 637 36.54 6.21 -5.98
N GLU A 638 36.00 7.41 -5.81
CA GLU A 638 36.47 8.62 -6.51
C GLU A 638 37.46 9.41 -5.66
N LEU A 639 37.66 9.07 -4.39
CA LEU A 639 38.51 9.82 -3.46
C LEU A 639 39.81 9.06 -3.17
N PHE A 640 40.91 9.79 -3.11
CA PHE A 640 42.18 9.28 -2.59
C PHE A 640 42.92 10.39 -1.84
N VAL A 641 43.89 10.01 -1.02
CA VAL A 641 44.72 10.97 -0.29
C VAL A 641 46.15 10.85 -0.78
N ASP A 642 46.76 12.00 -1.06
CA ASP A 642 48.14 12.10 -1.50
C ASP A 642 48.79 13.32 -0.82
N GLU A 643 49.98 13.09 -0.24
CA GLU A 643 50.70 14.04 0.62
C GLU A 643 49.82 14.71 1.70
N GLY A 644 48.91 13.92 2.29
CA GLY A 644 48.02 14.40 3.35
C GLY A 644 46.93 15.35 2.86
N ARG A 645 46.64 15.44 1.54
CA ARG A 645 45.50 16.19 0.99
C ARG A 645 44.54 15.25 0.28
N VAL A 646 43.23 15.51 0.39
CA VAL A 646 42.20 14.70 -0.30
C VAL A 646 41.99 15.21 -1.73
N TRP A 647 41.88 14.26 -2.65
CA TRP A 647 41.67 14.53 -4.06
C TRP A 647 40.55 13.66 -4.59
N ARG A 648 39.74 14.26 -5.46
CA ARG A 648 38.79 13.56 -6.30
C ARG A 648 39.42 13.22 -7.64
N LEU A 649 39.35 11.95 -8.02
CA LEU A 649 39.72 11.44 -9.33
C LEU A 649 38.47 11.15 -10.17
N ARG A 650 38.34 11.81 -11.32
CA ARG A 650 37.27 11.54 -12.29
C ARG A 650 37.79 11.68 -13.70
N ASP A 651 37.57 10.68 -14.54
CA ASP A 651 37.99 10.67 -15.96
C ASP A 651 39.49 11.03 -16.15
N GLY A 652 40.34 10.58 -15.20
CA GLY A 652 41.78 10.88 -15.17
C GLY A 652 42.15 12.29 -14.69
N HIS A 653 41.17 13.15 -14.39
CA HIS A 653 41.39 14.48 -13.81
C HIS A 653 41.35 14.44 -12.28
N ARG A 654 42.33 15.13 -11.67
CA ARG A 654 42.51 15.22 -10.22
C ARG A 654 42.12 16.63 -9.76
N SER A 655 41.19 16.73 -8.81
CA SER A 655 40.72 18.00 -8.23
C SER A 655 40.77 17.96 -6.70
N PRO A 656 41.17 19.04 -6.01
CA PRO A 656 41.26 19.04 -4.55
C PRO A 656 39.87 18.98 -3.92
N VAL A 657 39.80 18.44 -2.70
CA VAL A 657 38.59 18.39 -1.88
C VAL A 657 38.95 18.89 -0.49
N ASP A 658 38.32 19.98 -0.06
CA ASP A 658 38.61 20.64 1.22
C ASP A 658 37.49 20.40 2.25
N VAL A 659 36.24 20.17 1.80
CA VAL A 659 35.11 19.81 2.66
C VAL A 659 34.35 18.61 2.09
N ILE A 660 34.06 17.63 2.94
CA ILE A 660 33.27 16.45 2.60
C ILE A 660 32.01 16.45 3.48
N TYR A 661 30.84 16.68 2.86
CA TYR A 661 29.56 16.41 3.50
C TYR A 661 29.30 14.90 3.50
N LEU A 662 29.51 14.28 4.66
CA LEU A 662 29.36 12.84 4.89
C LEU A 662 27.89 12.45 4.93
N ARG A 663 27.50 11.57 4.01
CA ARG A 663 26.16 10.97 3.92
C ARG A 663 26.19 9.46 4.10
N MET A 664 27.13 8.98 4.91
CA MET A 664 27.31 7.58 5.23
C MET A 664 27.91 7.42 6.64
N GLY A 665 27.65 6.28 7.28
CA GLY A 665 28.12 6.01 8.63
C GLY A 665 29.64 5.83 8.72
N GLU A 666 30.19 6.10 9.90
CA GLU A 666 31.63 6.02 10.19
C GLU A 666 32.20 4.61 9.95
N ASP A 667 31.49 3.55 10.36
CA ASP A 667 31.92 2.16 10.15
C ASP A 667 32.03 1.84 8.65
N SER A 668 31.07 2.31 7.85
CA SER A 668 31.12 2.17 6.40
C SER A 668 32.28 2.97 5.80
N LEU A 669 32.57 4.17 6.33
CA LEU A 669 33.59 5.07 5.79
C LEU A 669 34.99 4.48 5.93
N VAL A 670 35.30 3.94 7.11
CA VAL A 670 36.61 3.39 7.42
C VAL A 670 36.95 2.18 6.54
N HIS A 671 35.95 1.38 6.18
CA HIS A 671 36.12 0.16 5.39
C HIS A 671 35.92 0.35 3.88
N SER A 672 35.45 1.51 3.43
CA SER A 672 35.19 1.76 2.02
C SER A 672 36.50 1.89 1.22
N PRO A 673 36.58 1.33 0.00
CA PRO A 673 37.75 1.48 -0.86
C PRO A 673 37.85 2.91 -1.40
N GLY A 674 39.07 3.44 -1.47
CA GLY A 674 39.45 4.66 -2.18
C GLY A 674 39.69 4.40 -3.67
N ALA A 675 40.03 5.45 -4.41
CA ALA A 675 40.30 5.40 -5.86
C ALA A 675 41.54 4.56 -6.22
N ASP A 676 42.45 4.36 -5.27
CA ASP A 676 43.63 3.50 -5.38
C ASP A 676 43.34 2.02 -5.01
N GLY A 677 42.10 1.70 -4.64
CA GLY A 677 41.66 0.37 -4.20
C GLY A 677 42.02 0.05 -2.75
N MET A 678 42.71 0.94 -2.03
CA MET A 678 43.04 0.77 -0.62
C MET A 678 41.91 1.32 0.27
N PRO A 679 41.78 0.88 1.54
CA PRO A 679 40.79 1.45 2.45
C PRO A 679 40.98 2.97 2.62
N LEU A 680 39.92 3.76 2.39
CA LEU A 680 39.97 5.22 2.43
C LEU A 680 40.20 5.75 3.85
N GLY A 681 39.68 5.06 4.87
CA GLY A 681 39.72 5.49 6.27
C GLY A 681 41.12 5.89 6.78
N PRO A 682 42.12 4.99 6.78
CA PRO A 682 43.47 5.31 7.25
C PRO A 682 44.10 6.51 6.54
N SER A 683 43.91 6.61 5.22
CA SER A 683 44.42 7.71 4.40
C SER A 683 43.71 9.04 4.74
N LEU A 684 42.39 9.01 4.98
CA LEU A 684 41.60 10.16 5.38
C LEU A 684 42.00 10.70 6.76
N VAL A 685 42.36 9.82 7.70
CA VAL A 685 42.91 10.21 9.01
C VAL A 685 44.19 11.03 8.86
N SER A 686 45.07 10.67 7.92
CA SER A 686 46.28 11.46 7.63
C SER A 686 45.95 12.88 7.17
N ALA A 687 44.95 13.01 6.29
CA ALA A 687 44.49 14.32 5.81
C ALA A 687 43.84 15.18 6.91
N LEU A 688 43.08 14.55 7.81
CA LEU A 688 42.49 15.22 8.97
C LEU A 688 43.56 15.75 9.92
N HIS A 689 44.61 14.97 10.21
CA HIS A 689 45.72 15.44 11.03
C HIS A 689 46.52 16.57 10.38
N ALA A 690 46.59 16.59 9.05
CA ALA A 690 47.24 17.66 8.29
C ALA A 690 46.37 18.93 8.15
N ASP A 691 45.13 18.91 8.68
CA ASP A 691 44.15 20.00 8.58
C ASP A 691 43.86 20.44 7.15
N THR A 692 43.89 19.50 6.19
CA THR A 692 43.68 19.77 4.76
C THR A 692 42.27 19.45 4.26
N VAL A 693 41.45 18.80 5.09
CA VAL A 693 40.08 18.41 4.78
C VAL A 693 39.21 18.45 6.03
N VAL A 694 37.95 18.82 5.88
CA VAL A 694 36.94 18.75 6.94
C VAL A 694 35.85 17.75 6.57
N LEU A 695 35.48 16.92 7.55
CA LEU A 695 34.32 16.04 7.47
C LEU A 695 33.15 16.69 8.18
N ALA A 696 32.06 16.89 7.46
CA ALA A 696 30.82 17.46 7.98
C ALA A 696 29.72 16.39 7.93
N ASN A 697 29.15 15.92 9.03
CA ASN A 697 29.58 16.17 10.41
C ASN A 697 30.90 15.47 10.75
N ALA A 698 31.53 15.90 11.82
CA ALA A 698 32.77 15.31 12.31
C ALA A 698 32.56 13.86 12.83
N LEU A 699 33.64 13.07 12.82
CA LEU A 699 33.64 11.72 13.37
C LEU A 699 33.43 11.72 14.89
N GLY A 700 32.89 10.62 15.43
CA GLY A 700 32.66 10.46 16.87
C GLY A 700 31.50 11.29 17.45
N ASN A 701 30.65 11.93 16.63
CA ASN A 701 29.49 12.67 17.14
C ASN A 701 28.44 11.80 17.86
N GLY A 702 28.50 10.48 17.69
CA GLY A 702 27.52 9.55 18.26
C GLY A 702 27.40 9.61 19.79
N ILE A 703 28.45 10.04 20.49
CA ILE A 703 28.40 10.22 21.95
C ILE A 703 27.46 11.34 22.38
N ALA A 704 27.24 12.36 21.54
CA ALA A 704 26.40 13.51 21.88
C ALA A 704 24.92 13.32 21.54
N ASP A 705 24.59 12.37 20.65
CA ASP A 705 23.21 11.92 20.43
C ASP A 705 22.85 10.62 21.16
N ASP A 706 23.74 10.14 22.03
CA ASP A 706 23.50 9.00 22.90
C ASP A 706 22.33 9.28 23.87
N LYS A 707 21.40 8.33 23.97
CA LYS A 707 20.21 8.41 24.82
C LYS A 707 20.49 8.65 26.30
N ALA A 708 21.65 8.25 26.81
CA ALA A 708 22.06 8.54 28.18
C ALA A 708 22.56 9.99 28.33
N VAL A 709 23.29 10.51 27.34
CA VAL A 709 23.74 11.91 27.30
C VAL A 709 22.57 12.88 27.12
N TYR A 710 21.54 12.49 26.36
CA TYR A 710 20.29 13.24 26.21
C TYR A 710 19.72 13.73 27.56
N ALA A 711 19.72 12.88 28.60
CA ALA A 711 19.20 13.23 29.92
C ALA A 711 19.98 14.37 30.63
N TYR A 712 21.19 14.69 30.16
CA TYR A 712 22.04 15.74 30.71
C TYR A 712 22.05 17.02 29.88
N VAL A 713 21.50 17.03 28.66
CA VAL A 713 21.59 18.21 27.76
C VAL A 713 21.11 19.51 28.41
N PRO A 714 20.04 19.55 29.21
CA PRO A 714 19.66 20.75 29.96
C PRO A 714 20.79 21.27 30.87
N ARG A 715 21.51 20.38 31.55
CA ARG A 715 22.67 20.73 32.40
C ARG A 715 23.88 21.13 31.56
N LEU A 716 24.06 20.55 30.37
CA LEU A 716 25.11 20.96 29.43
C LEU A 716 24.89 22.39 28.91
N ILE A 717 23.63 22.77 28.64
CA ILE A 717 23.27 24.15 28.27
C ILE A 717 23.66 25.12 29.40
N GLU A 718 23.27 24.81 30.64
CA GLU A 718 23.64 25.64 31.79
C GLU A 718 25.15 25.73 31.98
N TYR A 719 25.86 24.61 31.85
CA TYR A 719 27.30 24.54 32.06
C TYR A 719 28.10 25.28 30.98
N TYR A 720 27.87 24.99 29.71
CA TYR A 720 28.67 25.54 28.61
C TYR A 720 28.27 26.95 28.20
N LEU A 721 26.98 27.28 28.31
CA LEU A 721 26.45 28.55 27.83
C LEU A 721 26.12 29.52 28.95
N ASN A 722 26.03 29.05 30.21
CA ASN A 722 25.53 29.84 31.34
C ASN A 722 24.14 30.44 31.04
N GLU A 723 23.31 29.67 30.34
CA GLU A 723 21.95 30.02 29.92
C GLU A 723 20.96 28.99 30.48
N LYS A 724 19.70 29.38 30.69
CA LYS A 724 18.63 28.42 31.01
C LYS A 724 18.17 27.72 29.72
N PRO A 725 17.88 26.40 29.76
CA PRO A 725 17.30 25.68 28.63
C PRO A 725 15.99 26.33 28.15
N LEU A 726 15.92 26.66 26.88
CA LEU A 726 14.74 27.26 26.24
C LEU A 726 13.72 26.21 25.76
N LEU A 727 14.18 25.00 25.45
CA LEU A 727 13.32 23.87 25.09
C LEU A 727 13.25 22.89 26.25
N ALA A 728 12.05 22.33 26.45
CA ALA A 728 11.87 21.23 27.38
C ALA A 728 12.34 19.92 26.75
N ASP A 729 12.83 19.01 27.59
CA ASP A 729 13.14 17.63 27.22
C ASP A 729 12.08 16.70 27.80
N VAL A 730 11.85 15.56 27.15
CA VAL A 730 11.08 14.47 27.73
C VAL A 730 11.84 13.91 28.93
N LYS A 731 11.20 13.86 30.09
CA LYS A 731 11.81 13.36 31.32
C LYS A 731 12.34 11.93 31.08
N THR A 732 13.65 11.77 31.25
CA THR A 732 14.38 10.54 30.94
C THR A 732 15.10 10.02 32.18
N TYR A 733 14.90 8.73 32.46
CA TYR A 733 15.50 7.98 33.55
C TYR A 733 16.62 7.08 33.00
N LEU A 734 17.77 7.09 33.68
CA LEU A 734 18.90 6.23 33.39
C LEU A 734 18.81 5.00 34.29
N CYS A 735 18.58 3.83 33.69
CA CYS A 735 18.49 2.59 34.47
C CYS A 735 19.83 2.20 35.11
N GLY A 736 20.95 2.81 34.70
CA GLY A 736 22.24 2.67 35.37
C GLY A 736 22.27 3.24 36.79
N ILE A 737 21.39 4.21 37.11
CA ILE A 737 21.30 4.83 38.44
C ILE A 737 20.35 3.99 39.30
N PRO A 738 20.79 3.42 40.45
CA PRO A 738 19.99 2.46 41.23
C PRO A 738 18.60 2.95 41.63
N GLU A 739 18.47 4.22 42.02
CA GLU A 739 17.22 4.84 42.44
C GLU A 739 16.25 4.99 41.26
N GLN A 740 16.74 5.53 40.14
CA GLN A 740 15.95 5.69 38.91
C GLN A 740 15.55 4.33 38.35
N ARG A 741 16.44 3.33 38.40
CA ARG A 741 16.12 1.94 38.02
C ARG A 741 14.99 1.37 38.87
N ALA A 742 14.99 1.60 40.18
CA ALA A 742 13.93 1.11 41.05
C ALA A 742 12.58 1.72 40.67
N GLU A 743 12.56 3.02 40.36
CA GLU A 743 11.38 3.71 39.84
C GLU A 743 10.91 3.12 38.50
N VAL A 744 11.81 2.99 37.52
CA VAL A 744 11.51 2.42 36.20
C VAL A 744 10.96 1.00 36.31
N LEU A 745 11.59 0.13 37.10
CA LEU A 745 11.17 -1.26 37.27
C LEU A 745 9.78 -1.39 37.93
N GLY A 746 9.38 -0.39 38.73
CA GLY A 746 8.07 -0.30 39.37
C GLY A 746 6.96 0.23 38.47
N ARG A 747 7.30 0.90 37.35
CA ARG A 747 6.38 1.60 36.44
C ARG A 747 6.60 1.23 34.97
N LEU A 748 7.08 0.02 34.67
CA LEU A 748 7.44 -0.38 33.29
C LEU A 748 6.26 -0.30 32.31
N ASP A 749 5.05 -0.51 32.81
CA ASP A 749 3.77 -0.41 32.10
C ASP A 749 3.32 1.03 31.85
N GLU A 750 4.01 2.04 32.38
CA GLU A 750 3.70 3.46 32.21
C GLU A 750 4.73 4.21 31.35
N LEU A 751 5.86 3.58 31.01
CA LEU A 751 7.03 4.24 30.45
C LEU A 751 7.39 3.73 29.05
N VAL A 752 8.11 4.55 28.27
CA VAL A 752 8.75 4.11 27.03
C VAL A 752 10.20 3.72 27.32
N CYS A 753 10.53 2.45 27.21
CA CYS A 753 11.88 1.95 27.46
C CYS A 753 12.65 1.78 26.14
N LYS A 754 13.86 2.34 26.09
CA LYS A 754 14.73 2.34 24.92
C LYS A 754 16.12 1.83 25.31
N PRO A 755 16.77 1.00 24.48
CA PRO A 755 18.18 0.72 24.65
C PRO A 755 19.01 1.98 24.38
N VAL A 756 20.13 2.12 25.07
CA VAL A 756 21.16 3.13 24.78
C VAL A 756 21.85 2.81 23.44
N ASP A 757 22.24 3.82 22.68
CA ASP A 757 22.83 3.65 21.35
C ASP A 757 24.15 2.86 21.36
N GLY A 758 24.49 2.27 20.21
CA GLY A 758 25.66 1.42 20.01
C GLY A 758 25.64 0.05 20.71
N TYR A 759 24.63 -0.22 21.53
CA TYR A 759 24.45 -1.53 22.18
C TYR A 759 23.64 -2.55 21.38
N GLY A 760 22.99 -2.18 20.27
CA GLY A 760 22.30 -3.10 19.35
C GLY A 760 21.09 -3.82 19.97
N GLY A 761 19.90 -3.59 19.42
CA GLY A 761 18.67 -4.29 19.82
C GLY A 761 17.42 -3.48 19.48
N ASP A 762 16.85 -3.70 18.31
CA ASP A 762 15.80 -2.85 17.69
C ASP A 762 14.41 -2.85 18.37
N ARG A 763 14.33 -2.94 19.71
CA ARG A 763 13.05 -2.93 20.43
C ARG A 763 12.96 -1.79 21.43
N ILE A 764 12.31 -0.72 21.00
CA ILE A 764 11.59 0.20 21.88
C ILE A 764 10.39 -0.56 22.45
N VAL A 765 10.21 -0.53 23.76
CA VAL A 765 9.02 -1.08 24.43
C VAL A 765 8.17 0.07 24.93
N ILE A 766 6.93 0.16 24.47
CA ILE A 766 5.96 1.15 24.92
C ILE A 766 5.13 0.48 26.01
N GLY A 767 5.45 0.77 27.27
CA GLY A 767 4.88 0.14 28.46
C GLY A 767 3.36 -0.04 28.40
N PRO A 768 2.59 1.04 28.14
CA PRO A 768 1.12 0.96 28.11
C PRO A 768 0.55 0.02 27.04
N HIS A 769 1.33 -0.31 26.00
CA HIS A 769 0.91 -1.16 24.88
C HIS A 769 1.61 -2.52 24.89
N ALA A 770 2.49 -2.78 25.87
CA ALA A 770 3.27 -4.00 25.95
C ALA A 770 2.50 -5.10 26.70
N THR A 771 2.66 -6.34 26.25
CA THR A 771 2.12 -7.51 26.93
C THR A 771 2.87 -7.78 28.25
N ALA A 772 2.23 -8.51 29.16
CA ALA A 772 2.85 -8.89 30.44
C ALA A 772 4.19 -9.66 30.24
N ASP A 773 4.27 -10.50 29.19
CA ASP A 773 5.48 -11.26 28.87
C ASP A 773 6.61 -10.36 28.34
N GLU A 774 6.29 -9.37 27.51
CA GLU A 774 7.25 -8.36 27.04
C GLU A 774 7.79 -7.53 28.20
N LEU A 775 6.91 -7.07 29.10
CA LEU A 775 7.32 -6.34 30.31
C LEU A 775 8.17 -7.21 31.24
N ALA A 776 7.86 -8.49 31.38
CA ALA A 776 8.67 -9.43 32.17
C ALA A 776 10.05 -9.67 31.55
N ALA A 777 10.12 -9.77 30.21
CA ALA A 777 11.38 -9.89 29.49
C ALA A 777 12.25 -8.62 29.64
N LEU A 778 11.65 -7.45 29.42
CA LEU A 778 12.29 -6.15 29.59
C LEU A 778 12.82 -5.98 31.03
N ARG A 779 12.01 -6.34 32.03
CA ARG A 779 12.41 -6.33 33.45
C ARG A 779 13.67 -7.16 33.70
N ARG A 780 13.78 -8.35 33.11
CA ARG A 780 14.99 -9.20 33.21
C ARG A 780 16.18 -8.52 32.54
N GLN A 781 16.00 -7.93 31.36
CA GLN A 781 17.06 -7.24 30.62
C GLN A 781 17.60 -6.02 31.39
N ILE A 782 16.71 -5.15 31.90
CA ILE A 782 17.09 -3.98 32.71
C ILE A 782 17.81 -4.40 33.99
N ARG A 783 17.38 -5.48 34.65
CA ARG A 783 18.08 -5.99 35.85
C ARG A 783 19.48 -6.52 35.52
N THR A 784 19.65 -7.14 34.35
CA THR A 784 20.91 -7.80 33.96
C THR A 784 21.94 -6.80 33.46
N THR A 785 21.53 -5.85 32.62
CA THR A 785 22.43 -4.83 32.04
C THR A 785 21.80 -3.43 32.14
N PRO A 786 21.67 -2.88 33.36
CA PRO A 786 20.92 -1.64 33.61
C PRO A 786 21.44 -0.41 32.86
N HIS A 787 22.76 -0.28 32.70
CA HIS A 787 23.39 0.85 32.00
C HIS A 787 23.07 0.89 30.50
N ARG A 788 22.54 -0.20 29.91
CA ARG A 788 22.17 -0.27 28.48
C ARG A 788 20.74 0.22 28.21
N TRP A 789 20.03 0.73 29.22
CA TRP A 789 18.62 1.10 29.10
C TRP A 789 18.35 2.49 29.66
N VAL A 790 17.50 3.22 28.96
CA VAL A 790 16.82 4.41 29.45
C VAL A 790 15.30 4.21 29.41
N ALA A 791 14.59 4.95 30.24
CA ALA A 791 13.13 5.02 30.17
C ALA A 791 12.70 6.48 30.08
N GLN A 792 11.65 6.75 29.31
CA GLN A 792 11.07 8.08 29.13
C GLN A 792 9.62 8.08 29.57
N GLU A 793 9.17 9.21 30.13
CA GLU A 793 7.74 9.45 30.32
C GLU A 793 7.03 9.37 28.96
N VAL A 794 5.84 8.77 28.94
CA VAL A 794 5.01 8.74 27.74
C VAL A 794 4.47 10.15 27.49
N VAL A 795 4.82 10.74 26.35
CA VAL A 795 4.26 12.01 25.92
C VAL A 795 2.93 11.71 25.21
N ASN A 796 1.86 12.40 25.63
CA ASN A 796 0.62 12.39 24.87
C ASN A 796 0.79 13.25 23.62
N LEU A 797 1.30 12.64 22.55
CA LEU A 797 1.63 13.31 21.30
C LEU A 797 0.39 13.97 20.70
N SER A 798 0.53 15.24 20.28
CA SER A 798 -0.50 15.93 19.53
C SER A 798 -0.88 15.15 18.27
N THR A 799 -2.12 15.33 17.84
CA THR A 799 -2.58 14.81 16.56
C THR A 799 -2.70 15.91 15.52
N HIS A 800 -2.73 15.49 14.26
CA HIS A 800 -3.04 16.36 13.15
C HIS A 800 -3.96 15.64 12.14
N PRO A 801 -4.83 16.34 11.41
CA PRO A 801 -5.67 15.73 10.38
C PRO A 801 -4.85 15.10 9.26
N VAL A 802 -5.20 13.88 8.91
CA VAL A 802 -4.65 13.08 7.80
C VAL A 802 -5.81 12.59 6.96
N PHE A 803 -5.72 12.71 5.65
CA PHE A 803 -6.69 12.13 4.75
C PHE A 803 -6.47 10.62 4.63
N ASP A 804 -7.42 9.83 5.13
CA ASP A 804 -7.32 8.37 5.12
C ASP A 804 -7.79 7.73 3.80
N GLY A 805 -8.12 8.55 2.80
CA GLY A 805 -8.72 8.14 1.53
C GLY A 805 -10.24 8.37 1.48
N HIS A 806 -10.91 8.53 2.62
CA HIS A 806 -12.35 8.77 2.70
C HIS A 806 -12.70 10.03 3.52
N ARG A 807 -12.01 10.26 4.63
CA ARG A 807 -12.24 11.39 5.54
C ARG A 807 -10.92 11.90 6.12
N LEU A 808 -10.99 13.02 6.85
CA LEU A 808 -9.90 13.39 7.74
C LEU A 808 -9.98 12.55 9.03
N ALA A 809 -8.84 12.02 9.46
CA ALA A 809 -8.70 11.30 10.72
C ALA A 809 -7.48 11.82 11.50
N PRO A 810 -7.51 11.86 12.84
CA PRO A 810 -6.38 12.27 13.65
C PRO A 810 -5.27 11.24 13.59
N ARG A 811 -4.02 11.68 13.42
CA ARG A 811 -2.82 10.85 13.59
C ARG A 811 -1.77 11.61 14.36
N HIS A 812 -1.01 10.90 15.19
CA HIS A 812 0.12 11.48 15.91
C HIS A 812 1.19 11.97 14.93
N VAL A 813 1.74 13.14 15.24
CA VAL A 813 2.78 13.78 14.44
C VAL A 813 3.96 14.19 15.30
N ASP A 814 5.13 14.28 14.66
CA ASP A 814 6.29 14.96 15.24
C ASP A 814 6.91 15.92 14.22
N LEU A 815 7.94 16.65 14.63
CA LEU A 815 8.63 17.62 13.82
C LEU A 815 10.14 17.42 13.91
N ARG A 816 10.81 17.14 12.81
CA ARG A 816 12.27 17.22 12.72
C ARG A 816 12.68 18.58 12.18
N ALA A 817 13.29 19.40 13.03
CA ALA A 817 13.90 20.67 12.64
C ALA A 817 15.40 20.50 12.44
N PHE A 818 16.00 21.33 11.59
CA PHE A 818 17.43 21.24 11.27
C PHE A 818 18.17 22.52 11.65
N VAL A 819 19.37 22.39 12.19
CA VAL A 819 20.27 23.51 12.49
C VAL A 819 21.55 23.34 11.68
N PHE A 820 21.94 24.39 10.98
CA PHE A 820 23.20 24.47 10.24
C PHE A 820 24.19 25.34 11.02
N THR A 821 25.39 24.84 11.27
CA THR A 821 26.43 25.54 12.03
C THR A 821 27.67 25.73 11.15
N GLY A 822 27.93 26.98 10.78
CA GLY A 822 29.21 27.44 10.23
C GLY A 822 29.86 28.41 11.21
N GLU A 823 30.22 29.61 10.76
CA GLU A 823 30.63 30.71 11.66
C GLU A 823 29.51 31.09 12.66
N LYS A 824 28.25 30.89 12.24
CA LYS A 824 27.04 31.07 13.05
C LYS A 824 26.13 29.87 12.87
N SER A 825 25.36 29.57 13.93
CA SER A 825 24.28 28.60 13.85
C SER A 825 22.99 29.27 13.35
N VAL A 826 22.35 28.66 12.36
CA VAL A 826 21.07 29.09 11.79
C VAL A 826 20.13 27.90 11.71
N VAL A 827 18.84 28.12 11.96
CA VAL A 827 17.82 27.08 11.77
C VAL A 827 17.41 27.05 10.31
N ALA A 828 17.31 25.85 9.75
CA ALA A 828 16.88 25.67 8.38
C ALA A 828 15.44 26.19 8.20
N PRO A 829 15.13 26.88 7.09
CA PRO A 829 13.76 27.32 6.78
C PRO A 829 12.87 26.16 6.28
N ALA A 830 13.24 24.92 6.62
CA ALA A 830 12.52 23.70 6.31
C ALA A 830 12.56 22.75 7.51
N ALA A 831 11.44 22.13 7.81
CA ALA A 831 11.31 21.10 8.84
C ALA A 831 10.42 19.97 8.32
N LEU A 832 10.73 18.74 8.72
CA LEU A 832 10.00 17.55 8.27
C LEU A 832 8.99 17.14 9.35
N THR A 833 7.70 17.26 9.05
CA THR A 833 6.66 16.63 9.85
C THR A 833 6.53 15.17 9.45
N ARG A 834 6.63 14.26 10.43
CA ARG A 834 6.36 12.82 10.23
C ARG A 834 5.04 12.45 10.89
N VAL A 835 4.41 11.42 10.36
CA VAL A 835 3.04 11.03 10.70
C VAL A 835 3.00 9.54 11.02
N ALA A 836 2.42 9.17 12.15
CA ALA A 836 2.26 7.77 12.52
C ALA A 836 1.13 7.09 11.71
N PRO A 837 1.23 5.78 11.44
CA PRO A 837 0.13 5.02 10.88
C PRO A 837 -1.05 4.94 11.86
N ALA A 838 -2.21 4.51 11.38
CA ALA A 838 -3.40 4.36 12.22
C ALA A 838 -3.13 3.46 13.44
N GLY A 839 -3.56 3.91 14.63
CA GLY A 839 -3.40 3.16 15.88
C GLY A 839 -1.97 3.11 16.43
N SER A 840 -1.02 3.83 15.85
CA SER A 840 0.38 3.88 16.29
C SER A 840 0.78 5.28 16.76
N MET A 841 1.68 5.34 17.73
CA MET A 841 2.41 6.56 18.11
C MET A 841 3.80 6.63 17.47
N ILE A 842 4.22 5.59 16.75
CA ILE A 842 5.55 5.50 16.15
C ILE A 842 5.48 6.08 14.73
N VAL A 843 6.15 7.21 14.52
CA VAL A 843 6.16 7.97 13.26
C VAL A 843 7.26 7.55 12.26
N ASN A 844 8.07 6.55 12.61
CA ASN A 844 9.21 6.15 11.77
C ASN A 844 8.76 5.57 10.42
N SER A 845 9.35 6.05 9.32
CA SER A 845 9.06 5.62 7.95
C SER A 845 9.35 4.14 7.70
N SER A 846 10.31 3.55 8.42
CA SER A 846 10.59 2.10 8.37
C SER A 846 9.46 1.23 8.92
N ARG A 847 8.50 1.82 9.66
CA ARG A 847 7.31 1.16 10.21
C ARG A 847 6.00 1.71 9.61
N GLY A 848 6.06 2.24 8.39
CA GLY A 848 4.87 2.73 7.67
C GLY A 848 4.45 4.16 8.03
N GLY A 849 5.30 4.93 8.71
CA GLY A 849 5.08 6.35 8.96
C GLY A 849 5.21 7.20 7.68
N GLY A 850 4.34 8.19 7.53
CA GLY A 850 4.34 9.13 6.39
C GLY A 850 4.86 10.51 6.75
N SER A 851 4.68 11.48 5.86
CA SER A 851 5.09 12.88 6.05
C SER A 851 4.01 13.87 5.64
N LYS A 852 4.19 15.13 6.04
CA LYS A 852 3.37 16.29 5.62
C LYS A 852 4.24 17.47 5.26
N ASP A 853 3.68 18.42 4.51
CA ASP A 853 4.29 19.73 4.34
C ASP A 853 4.15 20.49 5.65
N THR A 854 5.23 21.15 6.08
CA THR A 854 5.25 21.95 7.30
C THR A 854 5.36 23.41 6.92
N TRP A 855 4.32 24.18 7.22
CA TRP A 855 4.24 25.61 6.98
C TRP A 855 4.77 26.36 8.19
N LEU A 856 6.05 26.70 8.14
CA LEU A 856 6.71 27.56 9.11
C LEU A 856 6.33 29.01 8.82
N LEU A 857 5.72 29.69 9.78
CA LEU A 857 5.37 31.11 9.67
C LEU A 857 6.46 31.99 10.30
N GLY A 858 6.73 33.14 9.71
CA GLY A 858 7.79 34.08 10.10
C GLY A 858 7.30 35.43 10.60
#